data_AF-N9DZS7-F1
#
_entry.id   AF-N9DZS7-F1
#
_cell.length_a   1.000
_cell.length_b   1.000
_cell.length_c   1.000
_cell.angle_alpha   90.00
_cell.angle_beta   90.00
_cell.angle_gamma   90.00
#
_symmetry.space_group_name_H-M   'P 1'
#
loop_
_entity.id
_entity.type
_entity.pdbx_description
1 polymer ?
#
loop_
_entity_poly.entity_id
_entity_poly.type
_entity_poly.pdbx_seq_one_letter_code
_entity_poly.pdbx_strand_id
1 'polypeptide(L)'
;MTEILKLYTKRKIEFILLNDKGSIDKILKIKDKSIPNLICTIKKNDRLLHLDFGSWCYTHTKFDRKNITEDYGCLVKLKSLKKDRIRGVKNIINDIFNKNLAYTSIYSLYKTISSIIKFINKNFEKHDLSNLKDAEEIYIGYSKKLIADIEIKKNELGKTVSTEAFKNQQSQLAKFLSYCTQIDINHFYSLIRMIESYRVKNIEIKKNIDESITNKIKILLKIFNTLSDHILNNKELPCMIDLNEYNLKKVYIDLNLINKANDFYLETMYEQDKIVTLDEFETKLNLKTKDKYEKQKYITQYKRKIKRINYLNTLNFKDCEIKIIMTNFCIICFAKLLISVSGANESTIYKLKIDAFETISNEKGKRAYGIKNRSNSKKVNIEFGLKFKHLFKKYILLREKINNIYKDDISDYHKSLLFIKLPIKRFLSINKITEIDSVLFDKFNEKYKSIFKVTTATNRELRKNVANNYLNSTNSLILTSVKLGNTPKILDKFYSDASFKEMAYQITDYFDHFEKNIILKGRNNDNIIPVKFKSKHTKNTVIGNCSTHLPQLISGFNKEITTLECKNPKSCLFCESYVIFLNEEDLRKLISLKFILEFNNQIKEEKIRIIYRIDEILNFIIENNHNLKETIIKITEEVNEGFLDEYWNNHLNMLIEMESI
;
A
#
# COMPACT_ATOMS: atom_id res chain seq x y z
N MET A 1 -36.79 54.40 6.17
CA MET A 1 -37.81 53.37 6.43
C MET A 1 -37.12 52.16 7.04
N THR A 2 -37.08 52.16 8.37
CA THR A 2 -36.94 51.02 9.30
C THR A 2 -35.98 49.87 8.97
N GLU A 3 -35.01 49.73 9.87
CA GLU A 3 -34.40 48.48 10.32
C GLU A 3 -35.42 47.34 10.47
N ILE A 4 -35.73 46.61 9.39
CA ILE A 4 -36.26 45.25 9.54
C ILE A 4 -35.06 44.33 9.63
N LEU A 5 -34.53 44.25 10.86
CA LEU A 5 -33.65 43.23 11.42
C LEU A 5 -33.30 42.07 10.46
N LYS A 6 -32.05 42.04 10.01
CA LYS A 6 -31.40 40.87 9.40
C LYS A 6 -31.19 39.77 10.47
N LEU A 7 -32.25 39.33 11.14
CA LEU A 7 -32.19 38.26 12.13
C LEU A 7 -32.09 36.92 11.41
N TYR A 8 -30.86 36.46 11.22
CA TYR A 8 -30.60 35.04 10.98
C TYR A 8 -30.99 34.28 12.25
N THR A 9 -31.84 33.28 12.11
CA THR A 9 -32.40 32.51 13.22
C THR A 9 -32.09 31.03 13.04
N LYS A 10 -32.10 30.29 14.14
CA LYS A 10 -32.13 28.83 14.09
C LYS A 10 -33.50 28.39 13.61
N ARG A 11 -33.54 27.51 12.61
CA ARG A 11 -34.77 26.81 12.23
C ARG A 11 -34.90 25.51 13.01
N LYS A 12 -36.12 24.95 13.03
CA LYS A 12 -36.32 23.58 13.48
C LYS A 12 -35.45 22.64 12.62
N ILE A 13 -34.76 21.70 13.25
CA ILE A 13 -33.90 20.73 12.58
C ILE A 13 -34.45 19.32 12.81
N GLU A 14 -34.51 18.52 11.75
CA GLU A 14 -34.84 17.10 11.77
C GLU A 14 -33.64 16.31 11.23
N PHE A 15 -33.10 15.39 12.03
CA PHE A 15 -31.93 14.59 11.67
C PHE A 15 -32.33 13.27 11.02
N ILE A 16 -31.62 12.88 9.96
CA ILE A 16 -31.78 11.56 9.34
C ILE A 16 -30.44 10.90 9.11
N LEU A 17 -30.33 9.65 9.56
CA LEU A 17 -29.12 8.85 9.40
C LEU A 17 -29.11 8.17 8.02
N LEU A 18 -28.17 8.53 7.15
CA LEU A 18 -28.15 8.04 5.76
C LEU A 18 -27.66 6.59 5.61
N ASN A 19 -27.05 6.00 6.65
CA ASN A 19 -26.44 4.68 6.60
C ASN A 19 -27.17 3.60 7.43
N ASP A 20 -28.42 3.86 7.82
CA ASP A 20 -29.29 2.90 8.50
C ASP A 20 -30.41 2.40 7.56
N LYS A 21 -30.62 1.07 7.51
CA LYS A 21 -31.63 0.45 6.64
C LYS A 21 -33.05 0.90 6.96
N GLY A 22 -33.36 1.23 8.23
CA GLY A 22 -34.67 1.75 8.66
C GLY A 22 -34.96 3.20 8.25
N SER A 23 -33.99 3.90 7.65
CA SER A 23 -34.12 5.32 7.28
C SER A 23 -34.67 5.55 5.87
N ILE A 24 -34.70 4.51 5.02
CA ILE A 24 -35.24 4.55 3.64
C ILE A 24 -36.75 4.80 3.68
N ASP A 25 -37.49 4.02 4.49
CA ASP A 25 -38.94 4.17 4.62
C ASP A 25 -39.35 5.49 5.26
N LYS A 26 -38.52 6.02 6.17
CA LYS A 26 -38.75 7.33 6.78
C LYS A 26 -38.71 8.44 5.73
N ILE A 27 -37.75 8.42 4.80
CA ILE A 27 -37.58 9.47 3.79
C ILE A 27 -38.64 9.43 2.70
N LEU A 28 -39.02 8.23 2.24
CA LEU A 28 -40.14 8.07 1.29
C LEU A 28 -41.45 8.65 1.86
N LYS A 29 -41.60 8.60 3.19
CA LYS A 29 -42.73 9.16 3.94
C LYS A 29 -42.53 10.61 4.42
N ILE A 30 -41.38 11.25 4.14
CA ILE A 30 -41.17 12.65 4.50
C ILE A 30 -42.12 13.53 3.71
N LYS A 31 -42.93 14.28 4.46
CA LYS A 31 -43.76 15.35 3.92
C LYS A 31 -42.86 16.47 3.42
N ASP A 32 -43.18 17.03 2.26
CA ASP A 32 -42.37 18.08 1.61
C ASP A 32 -42.09 19.28 2.53
N LYS A 33 -43.03 19.60 3.43
CA LYS A 33 -42.89 20.64 4.46
C LYS A 33 -41.74 20.42 5.45
N SER A 34 -41.23 19.21 5.60
CA SER A 34 -40.10 18.88 6.50
C SER A 34 -38.73 19.00 5.83
N ILE A 35 -38.67 19.03 4.49
CA ILE A 35 -37.40 19.08 3.75
C ILE A 35 -36.53 20.31 4.09
N PRO A 36 -37.08 21.53 4.25
CA PRO A 36 -36.28 22.70 4.63
C PRO A 36 -35.61 22.57 6.00
N ASN A 37 -36.09 21.68 6.87
CA ASN A 37 -35.59 21.46 8.22
C ASN A 37 -34.57 20.31 8.30
N LEU A 38 -34.25 19.67 7.17
CA LEU A 38 -33.57 18.39 7.17
C LEU A 38 -32.04 18.49 7.24
N ILE A 39 -31.44 17.74 8.16
CA ILE A 39 -29.99 17.49 8.21
C ILE A 39 -29.73 16.00 8.09
N CYS A 40 -28.94 15.62 7.10
CA CYS A 40 -28.55 14.24 6.87
C CYS A 40 -27.23 13.94 7.59
N THR A 41 -27.24 12.95 8.47
CA THR A 41 -26.08 12.49 9.23
C THR A 41 -25.50 11.21 8.64
N ILE A 42 -24.18 11.08 8.63
CA ILE A 42 -23.48 9.86 8.22
C ILE A 42 -22.54 9.43 9.34
N LYS A 43 -22.67 8.17 9.83
CA LYS A 43 -21.75 7.59 10.82
C LYS A 43 -20.58 6.88 10.13
N LYS A 44 -19.34 7.20 10.50
CA LYS A 44 -18.12 6.51 10.05
C LYS A 44 -17.10 6.43 11.18
N ASN A 45 -16.66 5.23 11.55
CA ASN A 45 -15.64 4.97 12.59
C ASN A 45 -15.92 5.78 13.87
N ASP A 46 -17.15 5.67 14.39
CA ASP A 46 -17.68 6.40 15.56
C ASP A 46 -17.69 7.94 15.48
N ARG A 47 -17.48 8.50 14.28
CA ARG A 47 -17.67 9.93 14.01
C ARG A 47 -18.95 10.16 13.22
N LEU A 48 -19.67 11.23 13.57
CA LEU A 48 -20.85 11.70 12.84
C LEU A 48 -20.48 12.89 11.96
N LEU A 49 -20.86 12.83 10.68
CA LEU A 49 -20.80 13.97 9.77
C LEU A 49 -22.23 14.42 9.49
N HIS A 50 -22.51 15.71 9.69
CA HIS A 50 -23.82 16.32 9.45
C HIS A 50 -23.78 17.16 8.17
N LEU A 51 -24.74 16.94 7.28
CA LEU A 51 -24.89 17.59 5.98
C LEU A 51 -26.24 18.29 5.92
N ASP A 52 -26.22 19.61 5.84
CA ASP A 52 -27.41 20.45 5.98
C ASP A 52 -28.13 20.66 4.62
N PHE A 53 -28.74 19.60 4.09
CA PHE A 53 -29.46 19.63 2.81
C PHE A 53 -30.65 20.60 2.82
N GLY A 54 -31.33 20.76 3.96
CA GLY A 54 -32.43 21.72 4.12
C GLY A 54 -32.00 23.17 3.88
N SER A 55 -30.70 23.49 4.01
CA SER A 55 -30.19 24.85 3.78
C SER A 55 -30.34 25.29 2.32
N TRP A 56 -30.38 24.35 1.38
CA TRP A 56 -30.53 24.65 -0.05
C TRP A 56 -31.88 25.28 -0.38
N CYS A 57 -32.88 25.09 0.48
CA CYS A 57 -34.21 25.69 0.33
C CYS A 57 -34.25 27.18 0.70
N TYR A 58 -33.15 27.82 1.09
CA TYR A 58 -33.14 29.22 1.52
C TYR A 58 -32.19 30.06 0.68
N THR A 59 -32.57 31.31 0.35
CA THR A 59 -31.66 32.25 -0.33
C THR A 59 -30.62 32.84 0.64
N HIS A 60 -30.97 33.00 1.91
CA HIS A 60 -30.13 33.62 2.92
C HIS A 60 -29.77 32.66 4.05
N THR A 61 -28.53 32.16 4.02
CA THR A 61 -27.94 31.25 5.02
C THR A 61 -26.65 31.84 5.59
N LYS A 62 -26.39 31.65 6.88
CA LYS A 62 -25.14 32.03 7.55
C LYS A 62 -24.64 30.88 8.42
N PHE A 63 -23.35 30.53 8.31
CA PHE A 63 -22.72 29.58 9.23
C PHE A 63 -22.50 30.24 10.58
N ASP A 64 -22.96 29.60 11.65
CA ASP A 64 -22.60 30.01 13.01
C ASP A 64 -21.22 29.45 13.35
N ARG A 65 -20.24 30.34 13.57
CA ARG A 65 -18.86 29.96 13.92
C ARG A 65 -18.65 29.86 15.43
N LYS A 66 -19.60 30.30 16.25
CA LYS A 66 -19.41 30.44 17.70
C LYS A 66 -19.69 29.16 18.50
N ASN A 67 -20.51 28.22 17.98
CA ASN A 67 -20.89 26.97 18.68
C ASN A 67 -20.66 25.71 17.81
N ILE A 68 -19.39 25.40 17.53
CA ILE A 68 -18.98 24.26 16.67
C ILE A 68 -19.34 22.88 17.27
N THR A 69 -19.59 22.79 18.58
CA THR A 69 -19.77 21.52 19.30
C THR A 69 -21.22 21.04 19.38
N GLU A 70 -22.22 21.91 19.13
CA GLU A 70 -23.65 21.57 19.31
C GLU A 70 -24.58 22.01 18.16
N ASP A 71 -24.15 22.93 17.27
CA ASP A 71 -24.98 23.41 16.16
C ASP A 71 -24.60 22.79 14.81
N TYR A 72 -25.41 21.85 14.33
CA TYR A 72 -25.17 21.12 13.09
C TYR A 72 -25.78 21.75 11.83
N GLY A 73 -26.50 22.88 11.94
CA GLY A 73 -27.23 23.53 10.84
C GLY A 73 -26.89 25.01 10.65
N CYS A 74 -27.03 25.52 9.42
CA CYS A 74 -26.86 26.93 9.12
C CYS A 74 -27.99 27.77 9.74
N LEU A 75 -27.68 28.98 10.20
CA LEU A 75 -28.70 29.98 10.50
C LEU A 75 -29.36 30.45 9.19
N VAL A 76 -30.66 30.69 9.20
CA VAL A 76 -31.42 31.10 8.03
C VAL A 76 -32.28 32.32 8.30
N LYS A 77 -32.62 33.07 7.25
CA LYS A 77 -33.78 33.97 7.30
C LYS A 77 -35.02 33.17 6.91
N LEU A 78 -35.97 32.97 7.82
CA LEU A 78 -37.15 32.13 7.56
C LEU A 78 -37.96 32.59 6.34
N LYS A 79 -38.09 33.92 6.15
CA LYS A 79 -38.76 34.52 4.98
C LYS A 79 -38.04 34.29 3.64
N SER A 80 -36.79 33.82 3.67
CA SER A 80 -36.00 33.52 2.46
C SER A 80 -36.22 32.11 1.90
N LEU A 81 -37.21 31.39 2.43
CA LEU A 81 -37.59 30.06 1.96
C LEU A 81 -38.07 30.10 0.50
N LYS A 82 -37.44 29.27 -0.33
CA LYS A 82 -37.74 29.04 -1.74
C LYS A 82 -38.39 27.66 -1.89
N LYS A 83 -39.72 27.63 -1.94
CA LYS A 83 -40.53 26.39 -1.98
C LYS A 83 -40.28 25.58 -3.25
N ASP A 84 -39.94 26.25 -4.34
CA ASP A 84 -39.57 25.70 -5.64
C ASP A 84 -38.39 24.71 -5.59
N ARG A 85 -37.55 24.78 -4.54
CA ARG A 85 -36.37 23.93 -4.37
C ARG A 85 -36.65 22.63 -3.63
N ILE A 86 -37.75 22.58 -2.87
CA ILE A 86 -38.06 21.46 -1.97
C ILE A 86 -38.08 20.13 -2.72
N ARG A 87 -38.71 20.11 -3.89
CA ARG A 87 -38.80 18.93 -4.75
C ARG A 87 -37.42 18.47 -5.23
N GLY A 88 -36.60 19.41 -5.70
CA GLY A 88 -35.22 19.13 -6.12
C GLY A 88 -34.38 18.52 -5.00
N VAL A 89 -34.44 19.10 -3.80
CA VAL A 89 -33.70 18.61 -2.63
C VAL A 89 -34.16 17.20 -2.26
N LYS A 90 -35.48 16.96 -2.19
CA LYS A 90 -36.05 15.65 -1.87
C LYS A 90 -35.59 14.57 -2.85
N ASN A 91 -35.63 14.84 -4.15
CA ASN A 91 -35.24 13.87 -5.19
C ASN A 91 -33.73 13.58 -5.19
N ILE A 92 -32.87 14.57 -4.90
CA ILE A 92 -31.44 14.33 -4.71
C ILE A 92 -31.18 13.41 -3.50
N ILE A 93 -31.92 13.59 -2.41
CA ILE A 93 -31.80 12.72 -1.25
C ILE A 93 -32.26 11.30 -1.60
N ASN A 94 -33.40 11.14 -2.27
CA ASN A 94 -33.88 9.84 -2.74
C ASN A 94 -32.85 9.13 -3.62
N ASP A 95 -32.19 9.84 -4.53
CA ASP A 95 -31.12 9.31 -5.36
C ASP A 95 -29.93 8.77 -4.58
N ILE A 96 -29.54 9.46 -3.50
CA ILE A 96 -28.43 9.04 -2.64
C ILE A 96 -28.71 7.64 -2.07
N PHE A 97 -29.95 7.39 -1.65
CA PHE A 97 -30.39 6.09 -1.13
C PHE A 97 -30.55 5.05 -2.23
N ASN A 98 -31.29 5.36 -3.29
CA ASN A 98 -31.55 4.42 -4.38
C ASN A 98 -30.26 3.91 -5.03
N LYS A 99 -29.24 4.75 -5.10
CA LYS A 99 -27.94 4.40 -5.69
C LYS A 99 -26.93 3.84 -4.67
N ASN A 100 -27.30 3.70 -3.39
CA ASN A 100 -26.43 3.25 -2.30
C ASN A 100 -25.05 3.91 -2.36
N LEU A 101 -25.02 5.25 -2.50
CA LEU A 101 -23.78 5.97 -2.76
C LEU A 101 -22.80 5.84 -1.59
N ALA A 102 -21.52 5.67 -1.91
CA ALA A 102 -20.47 5.70 -0.90
C ALA A 102 -20.38 7.08 -0.22
N TYR A 103 -19.99 7.09 1.06
CA TYR A 103 -19.80 8.31 1.87
C TYR A 103 -19.06 9.44 1.14
N THR A 104 -17.92 9.12 0.51
CA THR A 104 -17.10 10.12 -0.19
C THR A 104 -17.84 10.75 -1.37
N SER A 105 -18.68 9.98 -2.05
CA SER A 105 -19.50 10.45 -3.16
C SER A 105 -20.64 11.36 -2.67
N ILE A 106 -21.29 11.02 -1.55
CA ILE A 106 -22.33 11.85 -0.93
C ILE A 106 -21.75 13.21 -0.53
N TYR A 107 -20.59 13.21 0.15
CA TYR A 107 -19.92 14.43 0.56
C TYR A 107 -19.52 15.32 -0.62
N SER A 108 -18.97 14.71 -1.68
CA SER A 108 -18.59 15.42 -2.91
C SER A 108 -19.82 16.02 -3.61
N LEU A 109 -20.92 15.27 -3.69
CA LEU A 109 -22.20 15.73 -4.24
C LEU A 109 -22.73 16.94 -3.46
N TYR A 110 -22.80 16.82 -2.12
CA TYR A 110 -23.26 17.89 -1.23
C TYR A 110 -22.43 19.17 -1.42
N LYS A 111 -21.10 19.06 -1.44
CA LYS A 111 -20.22 20.23 -1.68
C LYS A 111 -20.47 20.87 -3.05
N THR A 112 -20.64 20.05 -4.08
CA THR A 112 -20.87 20.52 -5.45
C THR A 112 -22.17 21.30 -5.53
N ILE A 113 -23.29 20.72 -5.09
CA ILE A 113 -24.60 21.38 -5.14
C ILE A 113 -24.63 22.60 -4.20
N SER A 114 -24.03 22.53 -3.01
CA SER A 114 -23.94 23.70 -2.12
C SER A 114 -23.24 24.88 -2.78
N SER A 115 -22.20 24.64 -3.58
CA SER A 115 -21.53 25.69 -4.34
C SER A 115 -22.41 26.25 -5.46
N ILE A 116 -23.20 25.41 -6.11
CA ILE A 116 -24.16 25.81 -7.16
C ILE A 116 -25.26 26.68 -6.54
N ILE A 117 -25.87 26.26 -5.44
CA ILE A 117 -26.93 27.02 -4.75
C ILE A 117 -26.43 28.38 -4.29
N LYS A 118 -25.19 28.50 -3.80
CA LYS A 118 -24.58 29.79 -3.46
C LYS A 118 -24.50 30.72 -4.67
N PHE A 119 -24.15 30.18 -5.83
CA PHE A 119 -24.12 30.96 -7.07
C PHE A 119 -25.53 31.40 -7.49
N ILE A 120 -26.51 30.50 -7.44
CA ILE A 120 -27.92 30.81 -7.76
C ILE A 120 -28.43 31.91 -6.82
N ASN A 121 -28.23 31.77 -5.51
CA ASN A 121 -28.67 32.77 -4.54
C ASN A 121 -28.05 34.15 -4.77
N LYS A 122 -26.84 34.23 -5.33
CA LYS A 122 -26.14 35.49 -5.59
C LYS A 122 -26.60 36.15 -6.89
N ASN A 123 -26.84 35.38 -7.95
CA ASN A 123 -27.01 35.91 -9.31
C ASN A 123 -28.45 35.76 -9.84
N PHE A 124 -29.26 34.88 -9.24
CA PHE A 124 -30.61 34.50 -9.66
C PHE A 124 -31.54 34.46 -8.45
N GLU A 125 -31.45 35.47 -7.57
CA GLU A 125 -32.19 35.49 -6.30
C GLU A 125 -33.72 35.48 -6.51
N LYS A 126 -34.19 36.19 -7.54
CA LYS A 126 -35.62 36.35 -7.83
C LYS A 126 -36.21 35.17 -8.58
N HIS A 127 -35.40 34.44 -9.34
CA HIS A 127 -35.81 33.28 -10.12
C HIS A 127 -36.48 32.17 -9.30
N ASP A 128 -37.41 31.48 -9.95
CA ASP A 128 -38.15 30.31 -9.47
C ASP A 128 -37.64 29.06 -10.20
N LEU A 129 -37.02 28.12 -9.47
CA LEU A 129 -36.42 26.94 -10.09
C LEU A 129 -37.45 25.91 -10.60
N SER A 130 -38.73 26.08 -10.28
CA SER A 130 -39.82 25.27 -10.83
C SER A 130 -40.35 25.82 -12.15
N ASN A 131 -40.09 27.09 -12.46
CA ASN A 131 -40.41 27.70 -13.74
C ASN A 131 -39.34 27.32 -14.77
N LEU A 132 -39.77 26.86 -15.95
CA LEU A 132 -38.86 26.40 -16.99
C LEU A 132 -37.94 27.51 -17.51
N LYS A 133 -38.47 28.69 -17.84
CA LYS A 133 -37.66 29.79 -18.39
C LYS A 133 -36.59 30.23 -17.40
N ASP A 134 -36.98 30.38 -16.13
CA ASP A 134 -36.04 30.73 -15.06
C ASP A 134 -34.95 29.67 -14.87
N ALA A 135 -35.33 28.38 -14.92
CA ALA A 135 -34.40 27.27 -14.84
C ALA A 135 -33.42 27.22 -16.03
N GLU A 136 -33.90 27.48 -17.25
CA GLU A 136 -33.09 27.59 -18.46
C GLU A 136 -32.06 28.72 -18.33
N GLU A 137 -32.49 29.90 -17.90
CA GLU A 137 -31.60 31.05 -17.65
C GLU A 137 -30.52 30.74 -16.60
N ILE A 138 -30.89 30.10 -15.50
CA ILE A 138 -29.95 29.65 -14.46
C ILE A 138 -28.93 28.67 -15.05
N TYR A 139 -29.38 27.68 -15.81
CA TYR A 139 -28.52 26.64 -16.38
C TYR A 139 -27.52 27.23 -17.38
N ILE A 140 -28.00 28.08 -18.29
CA ILE A 140 -27.17 28.79 -19.28
C ILE A 140 -26.18 29.71 -18.57
N GLY A 141 -26.64 30.52 -17.62
CA GLY A 141 -25.81 31.48 -16.89
C GLY A 141 -24.70 30.81 -16.08
N TYR A 142 -25.01 29.72 -15.36
CA TYR A 142 -24.00 28.98 -14.63
C TYR A 142 -23.01 28.28 -15.57
N SER A 143 -23.49 27.68 -16.66
CA SER A 143 -22.64 27.01 -17.66
C SER A 143 -21.67 27.99 -18.32
N LYS A 144 -22.13 29.19 -18.71
CA LYS A 144 -21.27 30.27 -19.22
C LYS A 144 -20.18 30.66 -18.22
N LYS A 145 -20.55 30.79 -16.94
CA LYS A 145 -19.59 31.06 -15.85
C LYS A 145 -18.54 29.95 -15.71
N LEU A 146 -18.93 28.68 -15.83
CA LEU A 146 -17.97 27.57 -15.79
C LEU A 146 -17.00 27.59 -16.99
N ILE A 147 -17.49 27.94 -18.18
CA ILE A 147 -16.67 28.08 -19.39
C ILE A 147 -15.65 29.22 -19.22
N ALA A 148 -16.10 30.39 -18.76
CA ALA A 148 -15.22 31.53 -18.48
C ALA A 148 -14.16 31.19 -17.41
N ASP A 149 -14.55 30.51 -16.32
CA ASP A 149 -13.59 30.05 -15.30
C ASP A 149 -12.52 29.09 -15.87
N ILE A 150 -12.88 28.26 -16.86
CA ILE A 150 -11.94 27.37 -17.55
C ILE A 150 -10.95 28.20 -18.38
N GLU A 151 -11.43 29.21 -19.10
CA GLU A 151 -10.59 30.10 -19.92
C GLU A 151 -9.63 30.93 -19.07
N ILE A 152 -10.11 31.54 -17.99
CA ILE A 152 -9.28 32.27 -17.03
C ILE A 152 -8.16 31.36 -16.49
N LYS A 153 -8.51 30.14 -16.05
CA LYS A 153 -7.52 29.20 -15.51
C LYS A 153 -6.52 28.68 -16.55
N LYS A 154 -6.89 28.61 -17.83
CA LYS A 154 -5.94 28.28 -18.91
C LYS A 154 -4.92 29.40 -19.11
N ASN A 155 -5.33 30.65 -18.93
CA ASN A 155 -4.49 31.82 -19.16
C ASN A 155 -3.60 32.15 -17.95
N GLU A 156 -4.04 31.90 -16.72
CA GLU A 156 -3.30 32.23 -15.49
C GLU A 156 -2.13 31.30 -15.17
N LEU A 157 -2.13 30.09 -15.70
CA LEU A 157 -1.14 29.06 -15.38
C LEU A 157 -0.84 28.32 -16.67
N GLY A 158 0.42 28.28 -17.11
CA GLY A 158 0.91 27.35 -18.15
C GLY A 158 0.79 25.86 -17.77
N LYS A 159 -0.25 25.48 -16.99
CA LYS A 159 -0.55 24.16 -16.47
C LYS A 159 -1.88 23.65 -17.01
N THR A 160 -1.96 22.34 -17.16
CA THR A 160 -3.16 21.62 -17.60
C THR A 160 -4.35 21.82 -16.66
N VAL A 161 -5.44 22.40 -17.16
CA VAL A 161 -6.72 22.52 -16.44
C VAL A 161 -7.56 21.25 -16.66
N SER A 162 -7.86 20.51 -15.59
CA SER A 162 -8.80 19.37 -15.66
C SER A 162 -10.24 19.87 -15.68
N THR A 163 -10.97 19.66 -16.77
CA THR A 163 -12.38 20.09 -16.91
C THR A 163 -13.39 19.18 -16.19
N GLU A 164 -12.96 18.04 -15.65
CA GLU A 164 -13.83 17.04 -15.01
C GLU A 164 -14.69 17.62 -13.88
N ALA A 165 -14.13 18.50 -13.04
CA ALA A 165 -14.87 19.12 -11.95
C ALA A 165 -15.97 20.06 -12.45
N PHE A 166 -15.70 20.82 -13.51
CA PHE A 166 -16.64 21.74 -14.15
C PHE A 166 -17.76 20.97 -14.86
N LYS A 167 -17.42 19.89 -15.59
CA LYS A 167 -18.40 18.96 -16.18
C LYS A 167 -19.34 18.40 -15.12
N ASN A 168 -18.80 17.94 -13.99
CA ASN A 168 -19.64 17.46 -12.89
C ASN A 168 -20.55 18.55 -12.33
N GLN A 169 -20.04 19.78 -12.13
CA GLN A 169 -20.87 20.91 -11.69
C GLN A 169 -22.02 21.20 -12.65
N GLN A 170 -21.76 21.27 -13.95
CA GLN A 170 -22.79 21.47 -14.98
C GLN A 170 -23.83 20.34 -14.93
N SER A 171 -23.39 19.08 -14.85
CA SER A 171 -24.28 17.93 -14.79
C SER A 171 -25.12 17.88 -13.51
N GLN A 172 -24.59 18.26 -12.36
CA GLN A 172 -25.36 18.28 -11.12
C GLN A 172 -26.40 19.40 -11.12
N LEU A 173 -26.12 20.55 -11.75
CA LEU A 173 -27.12 21.60 -11.91
C LEU A 173 -28.26 21.16 -12.83
N ALA A 174 -27.94 20.61 -14.02
CA ALA A 174 -28.96 20.08 -14.95
C ALA A 174 -29.90 19.09 -14.23
N LYS A 175 -29.30 18.16 -13.48
CA LYS A 175 -30.06 17.19 -12.70
C LYS A 175 -30.93 17.82 -11.62
N PHE A 176 -30.39 18.77 -10.86
CA PHE A 176 -31.16 19.46 -9.83
C PHE A 176 -32.36 20.21 -10.41
N LEU A 177 -32.17 20.92 -11.53
CA LEU A 177 -33.23 21.64 -12.23
C LEU A 177 -34.26 20.70 -12.87
N SER A 178 -33.83 19.56 -13.42
CA SER A 178 -34.75 18.52 -13.92
C SER A 178 -35.71 18.04 -12.83
N TYR A 179 -35.24 17.95 -11.58
CA TYR A 179 -36.10 17.58 -10.46
C TYR A 179 -37.02 18.70 -9.98
N CYS A 180 -36.59 19.95 -10.05
CA CYS A 180 -37.43 21.10 -9.70
C CYS A 180 -38.54 21.32 -10.73
N THR A 181 -38.20 21.21 -12.02
CA THR A 181 -39.10 21.51 -13.16
C THR A 181 -39.90 20.30 -13.66
N GLN A 182 -39.45 19.07 -13.37
CA GLN A 182 -39.96 17.82 -13.94
C GLN A 182 -39.73 17.67 -15.44
N ILE A 183 -38.82 18.45 -16.01
CA ILE A 183 -38.39 18.32 -17.39
C ILE A 183 -37.24 17.33 -17.49
N ASP A 184 -37.16 16.60 -18.59
CA ASP A 184 -36.08 15.64 -18.84
C ASP A 184 -34.71 16.32 -18.79
N ILE A 185 -33.72 15.63 -18.22
CA ILE A 185 -32.37 16.19 -18.05
C ILE A 185 -31.70 16.54 -19.39
N ASN A 186 -32.04 15.82 -20.47
CA ASN A 186 -31.45 16.07 -21.79
C ASN A 186 -31.92 17.40 -22.40
N HIS A 187 -33.09 17.91 -21.98
CA HIS A 187 -33.52 19.26 -22.33
C HIS A 187 -32.45 20.28 -21.93
N PHE A 188 -32.01 20.25 -20.67
CA PHE A 188 -30.97 21.16 -20.19
C PHE A 188 -29.65 20.95 -20.93
N TYR A 189 -29.24 19.71 -21.17
CA TYR A 189 -28.02 19.43 -21.94
C TYR A 189 -28.06 19.97 -23.38
N SER A 190 -29.24 20.18 -23.96
CA SER A 190 -29.40 20.74 -25.31
C SER A 190 -29.23 22.27 -25.36
N LEU A 191 -29.46 22.99 -24.24
CA LEU A 191 -29.48 24.46 -24.21
C LEU A 191 -28.10 25.10 -24.37
N ILE A 192 -27.05 24.38 -23.97
CA ILE A 192 -25.67 24.87 -24.05
C ILE A 192 -24.71 23.68 -24.08
N ARG A 193 -23.63 23.82 -24.86
CA ARG A 193 -22.60 22.81 -25.03
C ARG A 193 -22.18 22.22 -23.69
N MET A 194 -22.26 20.90 -23.58
CA MET A 194 -21.71 20.18 -22.44
C MET A 194 -20.19 20.33 -22.39
N ILE A 195 -19.68 20.58 -21.19
CA ILE A 195 -18.24 20.63 -20.95
C ILE A 195 -17.68 19.22 -21.16
N GLU A 196 -16.90 19.07 -22.23
CA GLU A 196 -16.19 17.83 -22.52
C GLU A 196 -15.11 17.57 -21.48
N SER A 197 -14.95 16.31 -21.12
CA SER A 197 -13.82 15.88 -20.30
C SER A 197 -12.59 15.78 -21.18
N TYR A 198 -11.75 16.81 -21.20
CA TYR A 198 -10.42 16.74 -21.79
C TYR A 198 -9.36 16.89 -20.70
N ARG A 199 -8.35 16.05 -20.76
CA ARG A 199 -7.04 16.32 -20.17
C ARG A 199 -6.09 16.43 -21.34
N VAL A 200 -5.72 17.64 -21.72
CA VAL A 200 -4.54 17.81 -22.57
C VAL A 200 -3.38 17.27 -21.73
N LYS A 201 -2.70 16.22 -22.21
CA LYS A 201 -1.45 15.75 -21.62
C LYS A 201 -0.43 16.88 -21.88
N ASN A 202 -0.11 17.68 -20.86
CA ASN A 202 1.26 18.15 -20.82
C ASN A 202 2.09 16.90 -20.52
N ILE A 203 2.83 16.46 -21.52
CA ILE A 203 4.15 15.87 -21.30
C ILE A 203 4.98 17.03 -20.73
N GLU A 204 4.70 17.44 -19.49
CA GLU A 204 5.73 18.06 -18.68
C GLU A 204 6.70 16.91 -18.45
N ILE A 205 7.73 16.85 -19.29
CA ILE A 205 9.01 16.30 -18.88
C ILE A 205 9.34 17.06 -17.60
N LYS A 206 8.98 16.49 -16.44
CA LYS A 206 9.49 16.96 -15.16
C LYS A 206 10.98 16.69 -15.17
N LYS A 207 11.72 17.61 -15.79
CA LYS A 207 13.11 17.90 -15.50
C LYS A 207 13.15 18.44 -14.08
N ASN A 208 13.09 17.54 -13.11
CA ASN A 208 13.51 17.75 -11.74
C ASN A 208 13.63 16.36 -11.13
N ILE A 209 14.77 15.70 -11.39
CA ILE A 209 15.30 14.52 -10.71
C ILE A 209 14.15 13.65 -10.15
N ASP A 210 13.31 13.11 -11.04
CA ASP A 210 12.36 12.09 -10.62
C ASP A 210 13.21 10.83 -10.39
N GLU A 211 13.60 10.60 -9.14
CA GLU A 211 13.94 9.25 -8.71
C GLU A 211 12.83 8.33 -9.23
N SER A 212 13.21 7.43 -10.13
CA SER A 212 12.28 6.46 -10.71
C SER A 212 11.44 5.84 -9.59
N ILE A 213 10.15 5.57 -9.84
CA ILE A 213 9.29 4.87 -8.87
C ILE A 213 9.99 3.60 -8.34
N THR A 214 10.88 2.99 -9.14
CA THR A 214 11.83 1.95 -8.72
C THR A 214 12.65 2.33 -7.50
N ASN A 215 13.36 3.47 -7.52
CA ASN A 215 14.18 3.93 -6.40
C ASN A 215 13.31 4.19 -5.17
N LYS A 216 12.13 4.78 -5.34
CA LYS A 216 11.16 4.98 -4.24
C LYS A 216 10.72 3.64 -3.62
N ILE A 217 10.52 2.60 -4.43
CA ILE A 217 10.20 1.23 -3.97
C ILE A 217 11.41 0.58 -3.30
N LYS A 218 12.62 0.71 -3.86
CA LYS A 218 13.87 0.16 -3.31
C LYS A 218 14.18 0.76 -1.93
N ILE A 219 14.03 2.08 -1.78
CA ILE A 219 14.18 2.76 -0.48
C ILE A 219 13.11 2.26 0.51
N LEU A 220 11.83 2.17 0.10
CA LEU A 220 10.76 1.60 0.93
C LEU A 220 11.08 0.17 1.39
N LEU A 221 11.62 -0.65 0.49
CA LEU A 221 12.02 -2.03 0.76
C LEU A 221 13.18 -2.10 1.77
N LYS A 222 14.23 -1.30 1.55
CA LYS A 222 15.37 -1.19 2.48
C LYS A 222 14.89 -0.82 3.88
N ILE A 223 14.05 0.21 3.98
CA ILE A 223 13.47 0.65 5.25
C ILE A 223 12.64 -0.46 5.92
N PHE A 224 11.75 -1.12 5.17
CA PHE A 224 10.95 -2.23 5.70
C PHE A 224 11.85 -3.35 6.23
N ASN A 225 12.86 -3.76 5.46
CA ASN A 225 13.77 -4.83 5.86
C ASN A 225 14.54 -4.47 7.14
N THR A 226 15.15 -3.30 7.18
CA THR A 226 15.91 -2.83 8.35
C THR A 226 15.03 -2.76 9.60
N LEU A 227 13.84 -2.15 9.51
CA LEU A 227 12.94 -2.01 10.66
C LEU A 227 12.39 -3.36 11.12
N SER A 228 11.94 -4.21 10.19
CA SER A 228 11.42 -5.54 10.52
C SER A 228 12.50 -6.42 11.16
N ASP A 229 13.74 -6.40 10.65
CA ASP A 229 14.85 -7.15 11.25
C ASP A 229 15.19 -6.67 12.66
N HIS A 230 15.18 -5.35 12.86
CA HIS A 230 15.42 -4.77 14.19
C HIS A 230 14.36 -5.23 15.19
N ILE A 231 13.08 -5.20 14.80
CA ILE A 231 11.96 -5.60 15.66
C ILE A 231 11.94 -7.12 15.88
N LEU A 232 12.06 -7.93 14.82
CA LEU A 232 11.99 -9.39 14.90
C LEU A 232 13.11 -9.96 15.76
N ASN A 233 14.33 -9.44 15.61
CA ASN A 233 15.50 -9.91 16.35
C ASN A 233 15.66 -9.26 17.74
N ASN A 234 14.68 -8.47 18.22
CA ASN A 234 14.75 -7.77 19.51
C ASN A 234 16.02 -6.92 19.67
N LYS A 235 16.52 -6.32 18.59
CA LYS A 235 17.73 -5.50 18.65
C LYS A 235 17.52 -4.28 19.55
N GLU A 236 18.60 -3.86 20.20
CA GLU A 236 18.64 -2.65 21.00
C GLU A 236 18.67 -1.41 20.12
N LEU A 237 18.05 -0.33 20.58
CA LEU A 237 18.17 0.99 19.96
C LEU A 237 19.62 1.48 20.07
N PRO A 238 20.12 2.23 19.07
CA PRO A 238 19.39 2.78 17.93
C PRO A 238 19.16 1.78 16.79
N CYS A 239 18.08 2.00 16.03
CA CYS A 239 17.93 1.38 14.72
C CYS A 239 18.53 2.29 13.64
N MET A 240 19.61 1.84 13.01
CA MET A 240 20.28 2.54 11.91
C MET A 240 19.69 2.08 10.56
N ILE A 241 19.29 3.04 9.72
CA ILE A 241 18.85 2.82 8.34
C ILE A 241 19.88 3.45 7.40
N ASP A 242 20.65 2.61 6.71
CA ASP A 242 21.63 3.04 5.73
C ASP A 242 20.97 3.20 4.36
N LEU A 243 21.00 4.42 3.83
CA LEU A 243 20.47 4.78 2.52
C LEU A 243 21.54 5.43 1.62
N ASN A 244 22.82 5.29 1.97
CA ASN A 244 23.92 5.87 1.20
C ASN A 244 23.93 5.33 -0.24
N GLU A 245 23.51 4.07 -0.45
CA GLU A 245 23.35 3.45 -1.77
C GLU A 245 22.35 4.18 -2.69
N TYR A 246 21.51 5.07 -2.13
CA TYR A 246 20.56 5.92 -2.86
C TYR A 246 20.93 7.41 -2.80
N ASN A 247 22.18 7.76 -2.47
CA ASN A 247 22.62 9.14 -2.24
C ASN A 247 21.83 9.87 -1.12
N LEU A 248 21.31 9.11 -0.15
CA LEU A 248 20.60 9.64 1.01
C LEU A 248 21.40 9.38 2.29
N LYS A 249 21.27 10.27 3.27
CA LYS A 249 21.99 10.15 4.55
C LYS A 249 21.49 8.96 5.38
N LYS A 250 22.38 8.40 6.20
CA LYS A 250 22.02 7.46 7.27
C LYS A 250 21.01 8.09 8.24
N VAL A 251 20.02 7.31 8.64
CA VAL A 251 19.02 7.72 9.63
C VAL A 251 19.14 6.85 10.88
N TYR A 252 19.22 7.50 12.04
CA TYR A 252 19.28 6.83 13.35
C TYR A 252 17.97 7.05 14.10
N ILE A 253 17.24 5.96 14.36
CA ILE A 253 16.04 5.95 15.20
C ILE A 253 16.46 5.53 16.61
N ASP A 254 16.59 6.51 17.50
CA ASP A 254 17.05 6.34 18.88
C ASP A 254 15.94 6.69 19.91
N LEU A 255 15.54 7.94 19.94
CA LEU A 255 14.57 8.51 20.89
C LEU A 255 13.24 8.85 20.23
N ASN A 256 13.23 8.97 18.90
CA ASN A 256 12.09 9.33 18.06
C ASN A 256 12.35 8.82 16.64
N LEU A 257 11.30 8.65 15.85
CA LEU A 257 11.43 8.40 14.40
C LEU A 257 12.17 9.51 13.64
N ILE A 258 12.17 10.74 14.17
CA ILE A 258 12.91 11.87 13.60
C ILE A 258 13.98 12.28 14.59
N ASN A 259 15.24 12.24 14.16
CA ASN A 259 16.31 12.90 14.87
C ASN A 259 16.29 14.41 14.54
N LYS A 260 16.14 15.25 15.57
CA LYS A 260 16.17 16.72 15.40
C LYS A 260 17.57 17.30 15.62
N ALA A 261 18.55 16.48 15.95
CA ALA A 261 19.92 16.92 16.09
C ALA A 261 20.48 17.36 14.74
N ASN A 262 21.48 18.26 14.76
CA ASN A 262 22.20 18.62 13.55
C ASN A 262 23.05 17.44 13.06
N ASP A 263 23.38 17.44 11.76
CA ASP A 263 24.12 16.35 11.13
C ASP A 263 25.48 16.14 11.81
N PHE A 264 26.16 17.22 12.17
CA PHE A 264 27.41 17.20 12.91
C PHE A 264 27.35 16.33 14.18
N TYR A 265 26.34 16.55 15.03
CA TYR A 265 26.21 15.80 16.28
C TYR A 265 25.97 14.31 16.02
N LEU A 266 25.19 13.98 14.98
CA LEU A 266 24.91 12.59 14.60
C LEU A 266 26.15 11.91 14.04
N GLU A 267 26.90 12.57 13.16
CA GLU A 267 28.18 12.08 12.62
C GLU A 267 29.24 11.88 13.71
N THR A 268 29.22 12.71 14.75
CA THR A 268 30.15 12.59 15.89
C THR A 268 29.73 11.44 16.82
N MET A 269 28.43 11.24 17.01
CA MET A 269 27.88 10.25 17.95
C MET A 269 27.89 8.82 17.42
N TYR A 270 27.86 8.64 16.09
CA TYR A 270 27.69 7.33 15.47
C TYR A 270 28.88 6.97 14.58
N GLU A 271 29.39 5.74 14.73
CA GLU A 271 30.43 5.16 13.88
C GLU A 271 30.18 3.67 13.70
N GLN A 272 30.37 3.16 12.48
CA GLN A 272 30.15 1.75 12.14
C GLN A 272 28.83 1.21 12.70
N ASP A 273 27.77 2.03 12.60
CA ASP A 273 26.41 1.72 13.01
C ASP A 273 26.21 1.51 14.52
N LYS A 274 27.18 1.94 15.34
CA LYS A 274 27.12 1.93 16.80
C LYS A 274 27.31 3.33 17.36
N ILE A 275 26.89 3.51 18.61
CA ILE A 275 27.22 4.71 19.37
C ILE A 275 28.68 4.59 19.81
N VAL A 276 29.48 5.60 19.51
CA VAL A 276 30.86 5.71 20.01
C VAL A 276 30.87 5.92 21.52
N THR A 277 31.98 5.61 22.18
CA THR A 277 32.19 5.89 23.60
C THR A 277 32.24 7.39 23.90
N LEU A 278 32.13 7.78 25.17
CA LEU A 278 32.25 9.20 25.55
C LEU A 278 33.63 9.77 25.16
N ASP A 279 34.69 8.99 25.35
CA ASP A 279 36.06 9.42 25.05
C ASP A 279 36.29 9.60 23.55
N GLU A 280 35.77 8.68 22.73
CA GLU A 280 35.78 8.82 21.27
C GLU A 280 34.93 10.02 20.81
N PHE A 281 33.76 10.23 21.42
CA PHE A 281 32.91 11.38 21.13
C PHE A 281 33.62 12.70 21.44
N GLU A 282 34.25 12.81 22.61
CA GLU A 282 35.02 13.98 23.02
C GLU A 282 36.24 14.21 22.12
N THR A 283 36.93 13.14 21.71
CA THR A 283 38.05 13.19 20.76
C THR A 283 37.61 13.78 19.42
N LYS A 284 36.53 13.26 18.84
CA LYS A 284 35.97 13.76 17.57
C LYS A 284 35.47 15.21 17.68
N LEU A 285 34.88 15.56 18.81
CA LEU A 285 34.42 16.91 19.11
C LEU A 285 35.60 17.90 19.21
N ASN A 286 36.71 17.48 19.83
CA ASN A 286 37.93 18.28 19.97
C ASN A 286 38.60 18.61 18.63
N LEU A 287 38.47 17.72 17.63
CA LEU A 287 38.98 17.96 16.28
C LEU A 287 38.17 19.04 15.53
N LYS A 288 36.91 19.29 15.93
CA LYS A 288 35.96 20.12 15.18
C LYS A 288 35.71 21.50 15.79
N THR A 289 35.72 21.62 17.11
CA THR A 289 35.56 22.91 17.79
C THR A 289 36.54 23.03 18.95
N LYS A 290 37.10 24.23 19.17
CA LYS A 290 37.91 24.56 20.35
C LYS A 290 37.09 25.28 21.42
N ASP A 291 35.85 25.66 21.13
CA ASP A 291 34.99 26.39 22.06
C ASP A 291 34.55 25.52 23.24
N LYS A 292 34.86 25.98 24.47
CA LYS A 292 34.61 25.22 25.69
C LYS A 292 33.11 25.09 26.01
N TYR A 293 32.32 26.12 25.71
CA TYR A 293 30.89 26.13 26.00
C TYR A 293 30.11 25.21 25.06
N GLU A 294 30.42 25.24 23.75
CA GLU A 294 29.86 24.31 22.77
C GLU A 294 30.20 22.86 23.10
N LYS A 295 31.44 22.58 23.49
CA LYS A 295 31.87 21.24 23.92
C LYS A 295 31.00 20.73 25.05
N GLN A 296 30.89 21.51 26.13
CA GLN A 296 30.11 21.13 27.30
C GLN A 296 28.64 20.89 26.95
N LYS A 297 28.07 21.70 26.04
CA LYS A 297 26.70 21.53 25.54
C LYS A 297 26.52 20.20 24.81
N TYR A 298 27.41 19.83 23.89
CA TYR A 298 27.33 18.56 23.16
C TYR A 298 27.58 17.33 24.05
N ILE A 299 28.54 17.40 24.97
CA ILE A 299 28.80 16.34 25.96
C ILE A 299 27.57 16.12 26.85
N THR A 300 26.94 17.21 27.32
CA THR A 300 25.71 17.14 28.11
C THR A 300 24.56 16.51 27.33
N GLN A 301 24.42 16.86 26.04
CA GLN A 301 23.43 16.23 25.15
C GLN A 301 23.71 14.74 24.96
N TYR A 302 24.97 14.35 24.73
CA TYR A 302 25.40 12.95 24.61
C TYR A 302 25.02 12.14 25.85
N LYS A 303 25.44 12.58 27.04
CA LYS A 303 25.13 11.89 28.31
C LYS A 303 23.63 11.72 28.54
N ARG A 304 22.84 12.77 28.29
CA ARG A 304 21.37 12.72 28.40
C ARG A 304 20.75 11.73 27.42
N LYS A 305 21.23 11.74 26.17
CA LYS A 305 20.73 10.88 25.10
C LYS A 305 21.04 9.42 25.37
N ILE A 306 22.27 9.08 25.75
CA ILE A 306 22.67 7.71 26.14
C ILE A 306 21.86 7.20 27.32
N LYS A 307 21.75 7.99 28.39
CA LYS A 307 20.94 7.61 29.56
C LYS A 307 19.51 7.24 29.15
N ARG A 308 18.92 8.01 28.22
CA ARG A 308 17.57 7.78 27.72
C ARG A 308 17.49 6.55 26.80
N ILE A 309 18.45 6.35 25.89
CA ILE A 309 18.52 5.16 25.02
C ILE A 309 18.65 3.90 25.87
N ASN A 310 19.59 3.88 26.82
CA ASN A 310 19.80 2.74 27.71
C ASN A 310 18.52 2.43 28.50
N TYR A 311 17.86 3.44 29.06
CA TYR A 311 16.55 3.26 29.69
C TYR A 311 15.52 2.65 28.74
N LEU A 312 15.39 3.15 27.51
CA LEU A 312 14.44 2.60 26.52
C LEU A 312 14.74 1.15 26.14
N ASN A 313 16.02 0.75 26.15
CA ASN A 313 16.45 -0.63 25.90
C ASN A 313 16.11 -1.57 27.06
N THR A 314 15.99 -1.07 28.30
CA THR A 314 15.50 -1.87 29.44
C THR A 314 13.99 -2.13 29.41
N LEU A 315 13.22 -1.34 28.65
CA LEU A 315 11.78 -1.48 28.58
C LEU A 315 11.36 -2.68 27.73
N ASN A 316 10.30 -3.37 28.18
CA ASN A 316 9.61 -4.32 27.33
C ASN A 316 9.00 -3.62 26.10
N PHE A 317 8.58 -4.40 25.11
CA PHE A 317 8.06 -3.86 23.85
C PHE A 317 6.85 -2.93 24.04
N LYS A 318 5.90 -3.29 24.92
CA LYS A 318 4.66 -2.51 25.15
C LYS A 318 4.90 -1.18 25.84
N ASP A 319 6.00 -1.07 26.57
CA ASP A 319 6.39 0.14 27.29
C ASP A 319 7.38 1.01 26.50
N CYS A 320 8.03 0.43 25.49
CA CYS A 320 8.92 1.16 24.59
C CYS A 320 8.14 1.79 23.42
N GLU A 321 7.68 3.04 23.61
CA GLU A 321 6.92 3.81 22.60
C GLU A 321 7.63 3.86 21.23
N ILE A 322 8.96 3.91 21.22
CA ILE A 322 9.75 3.98 19.98
C ILE A 322 9.65 2.70 19.17
N LYS A 323 9.70 1.53 19.82
CA LYS A 323 9.50 0.23 19.16
C LYS A 323 8.09 0.12 18.58
N ILE A 324 7.07 0.62 19.29
CA ILE A 324 5.68 0.67 18.80
C ILE A 324 5.56 1.57 17.56
N ILE A 325 6.15 2.77 17.62
CA ILE A 325 6.13 3.73 16.52
C ILE A 325 6.86 3.18 15.28
N MET A 326 8.04 2.56 15.47
CA MET A 326 8.77 1.88 14.39
C MET A 326 7.94 0.76 13.77
N THR A 327 7.23 -0.01 14.59
CA THR A 327 6.37 -1.11 14.14
C THR A 327 5.21 -0.59 13.30
N ASN A 328 4.51 0.46 13.76
CA ASN A 328 3.46 1.11 12.99
C ASN A 328 3.98 1.66 11.64
N PHE A 329 5.18 2.23 11.63
CA PHE A 329 5.82 2.71 10.40
C PHE A 329 6.15 1.56 9.44
N CYS A 330 6.71 0.46 9.98
CA CYS A 330 7.03 -0.77 9.25
C CYS A 330 5.79 -1.42 8.62
N ILE A 331 4.66 -1.47 9.37
CA ILE A 331 3.37 -1.97 8.88
C ILE A 331 2.90 -1.19 7.64
N ILE A 332 2.97 0.15 7.67
CA ILE A 332 2.57 0.96 6.52
C ILE A 332 3.59 0.83 5.36
N CYS A 333 4.89 0.70 5.64
CA CYS A 333 5.89 0.38 4.60
C CYS A 333 5.51 -0.90 3.86
N PHE A 334 5.22 -1.98 4.61
CA PHE A 334 4.80 -3.24 4.01
C PHE A 334 3.47 -3.12 3.24
N ALA A 335 2.51 -2.35 3.76
CA ALA A 335 1.24 -2.12 3.07
C ALA A 335 1.46 -1.45 1.69
N LYS A 336 2.38 -0.48 1.61
CA LYS A 336 2.76 0.16 0.33
C LYS A 336 3.48 -0.82 -0.59
N LEU A 337 4.41 -1.63 -0.07
CA LEU A 337 5.07 -2.69 -0.85
C LEU A 337 4.08 -3.72 -1.39
N LEU A 338 3.07 -4.11 -0.62
CA LEU A 338 2.01 -5.02 -1.08
C LEU A 338 1.18 -4.37 -2.19
N ILE A 339 0.84 -3.08 -2.08
CA ILE A 339 0.17 -2.32 -3.16
C ILE A 339 1.05 -2.27 -4.42
N SER A 340 2.37 -2.13 -4.28
CA SER A 340 3.29 -2.04 -5.42
C SER A 340 3.46 -3.34 -6.20
N VAL A 341 3.09 -4.49 -5.63
CA VAL A 341 3.15 -5.79 -6.31
C VAL A 341 1.79 -6.34 -6.69
N SER A 342 0.75 -6.03 -5.93
CA SER A 342 -0.62 -6.53 -6.17
C SER A 342 -1.48 -5.57 -6.96
N GLY A 343 -1.11 -4.29 -6.98
CA GLY A 343 -1.93 -3.23 -7.55
C GLY A 343 -3.20 -3.00 -6.75
N ALA A 344 -3.34 -3.53 -5.53
CA ALA A 344 -4.56 -3.40 -4.74
C ALA A 344 -4.94 -1.93 -4.46
N ASN A 345 -6.23 -1.66 -4.40
CA ASN A 345 -6.72 -0.38 -3.91
C ASN A 345 -6.43 -0.25 -2.41
N GLU A 346 -6.05 0.94 -1.96
CA GLU A 346 -5.80 1.24 -0.55
C GLU A 346 -6.96 0.80 0.37
N SER A 347 -8.20 1.12 -0.02
CA SER A 347 -9.41 0.71 0.72
C SER A 347 -9.65 -0.81 0.79
N THR A 348 -8.96 -1.60 -0.03
CA THR A 348 -9.02 -3.07 0.00
C THR A 348 -8.03 -3.61 1.03
N ILE A 349 -6.92 -2.90 1.28
CA ILE A 349 -5.90 -3.31 2.24
C ILE A 349 -6.37 -3.20 3.69
N TYR A 350 -7.24 -2.24 4.04
CA TYR A 350 -7.64 -1.97 5.43
C TYR A 350 -8.27 -3.16 6.17
N LYS A 351 -9.05 -3.96 5.45
CA LYS A 351 -9.81 -5.10 5.99
C LYS A 351 -9.31 -6.43 5.47
N LEU A 352 -8.12 -6.43 4.87
CA LEU A 352 -7.49 -7.62 4.36
C LEU A 352 -7.12 -8.52 5.54
N LYS A 353 -7.49 -9.79 5.50
CA LYS A 353 -7.19 -10.75 6.56
C LYS A 353 -5.94 -11.57 6.25
N ILE A 354 -5.34 -12.17 7.27
CA ILE A 354 -4.17 -13.06 7.17
C ILE A 354 -4.57 -14.41 6.52
N ASP A 355 -5.74 -14.93 6.87
CA ASP A 355 -6.31 -16.18 6.32
C ASP A 355 -6.78 -16.04 4.87
N ALA A 356 -6.87 -14.82 4.34
CA ALA A 356 -7.27 -14.55 2.97
C ALA A 356 -6.18 -14.91 1.94
N PHE A 357 -5.14 -15.63 2.31
CA PHE A 357 -4.03 -15.97 1.42
C PHE A 357 -3.85 -17.49 1.34
N GLU A 358 -4.41 -18.09 0.30
CA GLU A 358 -4.28 -19.52 0.01
C GLU A 358 -3.20 -19.75 -1.07
N THR A 359 -2.49 -20.88 -1.00
CA THR A 359 -1.55 -21.29 -2.05
C THR A 359 -2.31 -22.09 -3.10
N ILE A 360 -2.43 -21.58 -4.33
CA ILE A 360 -2.98 -22.37 -5.45
C ILE A 360 -1.84 -23.12 -6.13
N SER A 361 -2.00 -24.42 -6.32
CA SER A 361 -0.99 -25.34 -6.83
C SER A 361 -0.67 -25.20 -8.33
N ASN A 362 -1.54 -24.64 -9.18
CA ASN A 362 -1.44 -24.92 -10.63
C ASN A 362 -1.11 -23.77 -11.60
N GLU A 363 -0.72 -22.56 -11.16
CA GLU A 363 -0.24 -21.54 -12.12
C GLU A 363 0.91 -20.70 -11.56
N LYS A 364 1.99 -20.56 -12.35
CA LYS A 364 3.22 -19.81 -12.06
C LYS A 364 2.93 -18.49 -11.33
N GLY A 365 3.34 -18.40 -10.05
CA GLY A 365 3.21 -17.17 -9.25
C GLY A 365 2.15 -17.27 -8.17
N LYS A 366 2.54 -17.68 -6.97
CA LYS A 366 1.68 -17.87 -5.78
C LYS A 366 0.58 -16.81 -5.66
N ARG A 367 -0.63 -17.19 -6.07
CA ARG A 367 -1.87 -16.41 -5.95
C ARG A 367 -2.26 -16.33 -4.49
N ALA A 368 -2.98 -15.28 -4.15
CA ALA A 368 -3.38 -14.97 -2.80
C ALA A 368 -4.76 -14.26 -2.93
N TYR A 369 -5.76 -14.59 -2.11
CA TYR A 369 -7.16 -14.21 -2.35
C TYR A 369 -7.72 -13.27 -1.28
N GLY A 370 -7.39 -11.98 -1.35
CA GLY A 370 -8.00 -10.98 -0.48
C GLY A 370 -9.52 -10.83 -0.69
N ILE A 371 -10.37 -11.48 0.11
CA ILE A 371 -11.84 -11.31 -0.03
C ILE A 371 -12.26 -9.91 0.43
N LYS A 372 -12.90 -9.15 -0.46
CA LYS A 372 -13.64 -7.93 -0.10
C LYS A 372 -15.14 -8.23 -0.09
N ASN A 373 -15.80 -7.99 1.05
CA ASN A 373 -17.23 -7.72 1.07
C ASN A 373 -17.45 -6.22 0.85
N ARG A 374 -17.92 -5.82 -0.33
CA ARG A 374 -18.68 -4.57 -0.52
C ARG A 374 -20.16 -4.92 -0.56
N SER A 375 -21.02 -3.91 -0.43
CA SER A 375 -22.49 -3.94 -0.40
C SER A 375 -23.19 -4.47 -1.66
N ASN A 376 -22.59 -5.47 -2.33
CA ASN A 376 -23.15 -6.31 -3.39
C ASN A 376 -22.26 -7.55 -3.68
N SER A 377 -21.54 -8.08 -2.67
CA SER A 377 -20.87 -9.41 -2.72
C SER A 377 -19.88 -9.69 -3.87
N LYS A 378 -19.21 -8.67 -4.46
CA LYS A 378 -18.14 -8.88 -5.46
C LYS A 378 -16.74 -9.03 -4.81
N LYS A 379 -16.12 -10.21 -4.99
CA LYS A 379 -14.75 -10.56 -4.59
C LYS A 379 -13.72 -9.79 -5.45
N VAL A 380 -12.62 -9.29 -4.86
CA VAL A 380 -11.52 -8.62 -5.58
C VAL A 380 -10.22 -9.31 -5.19
N ASN A 381 -9.61 -10.07 -6.09
CA ASN A 381 -8.42 -10.87 -5.80
C ASN A 381 -7.17 -9.98 -5.59
N ILE A 382 -6.29 -10.34 -4.64
CA ILE A 382 -5.04 -9.62 -4.34
C ILE A 382 -3.88 -10.58 -4.48
N GLU A 383 -3.25 -10.58 -5.64
CA GLU A 383 -2.21 -11.57 -5.98
C GLU A 383 -0.84 -10.89 -6.10
N PHE A 384 0.24 -11.58 -5.73
CA PHE A 384 1.62 -11.11 -5.91
C PHE A 384 2.56 -12.26 -6.34
N GLY A 385 3.65 -11.96 -7.04
CA GLY A 385 4.54 -12.99 -7.57
C GLY A 385 5.40 -13.72 -6.52
N LEU A 386 5.99 -14.87 -6.90
CA LEU A 386 6.87 -15.69 -6.05
C LEU A 386 7.99 -14.88 -5.39
N LYS A 387 8.60 -13.97 -6.16
CA LYS A 387 9.68 -13.09 -5.67
C LYS A 387 9.25 -12.24 -4.48
N PHE A 388 7.97 -11.92 -4.29
CA PHE A 388 7.50 -11.16 -3.13
C PHE A 388 7.17 -12.05 -1.90
N LYS A 389 7.10 -13.38 -2.06
CA LYS A 389 6.68 -14.30 -0.97
C LYS A 389 7.59 -14.18 0.26
N HIS A 390 8.89 -13.97 0.08
CA HIS A 390 9.82 -13.87 1.20
C HIS A 390 9.53 -12.63 2.08
N LEU A 391 9.23 -11.48 1.47
CA LEU A 391 8.83 -10.27 2.20
C LEU A 391 7.49 -10.45 2.90
N PHE A 392 6.55 -11.11 2.21
CA PHE A 392 5.26 -11.44 2.81
C PHE A 392 5.43 -12.33 4.05
N LYS A 393 6.21 -13.41 3.97
CA LYS A 393 6.53 -14.27 5.13
C LYS A 393 7.20 -13.50 6.26
N LYS A 394 8.17 -12.63 5.93
CA LYS A 394 8.83 -11.77 6.93
C LYS A 394 7.82 -10.87 7.65
N TYR A 395 6.85 -10.32 6.92
CA TYR A 395 5.78 -9.53 7.50
C TYR A 395 4.82 -10.37 8.37
N ILE A 396 4.50 -11.61 7.94
CA ILE A 396 3.68 -12.52 8.75
C ILE A 396 4.37 -12.84 10.08
N LEU A 397 5.67 -13.14 10.09
CA LEU A 397 6.44 -13.31 11.33
C LEU A 397 6.35 -12.07 12.24
N LEU A 398 6.41 -10.87 11.66
CA LEU A 398 6.24 -9.63 12.41
C LEU A 398 4.83 -9.56 13.02
N ARG A 399 3.79 -9.94 12.26
CA ARG A 399 2.40 -9.95 12.73
C ARG A 399 2.15 -10.99 13.81
N GLU A 400 2.71 -12.18 13.69
CA GLU A 400 2.66 -13.23 14.71
C GLU A 400 3.31 -12.76 16.01
N LYS A 401 4.51 -12.18 15.91
CA LYS A 401 5.19 -11.59 17.07
C LYS A 401 4.33 -10.52 17.76
N ILE A 402 3.68 -9.65 16.99
CA ILE A 402 2.77 -8.63 17.53
C ILE A 402 1.56 -9.28 18.20
N ASN A 403 0.93 -10.28 17.57
CA ASN A 403 -0.20 -11.00 18.13
C ASN A 403 0.19 -11.67 19.47
N ASN A 404 1.39 -12.24 19.57
CA ASN A 404 1.89 -12.83 20.81
C ASN A 404 2.16 -11.79 21.90
N ILE A 405 2.77 -10.66 21.55
CA ILE A 405 3.01 -9.55 22.49
C ILE A 405 1.67 -9.05 23.04
N TYR A 406 0.68 -8.81 22.17
CA TYR A 406 -0.61 -8.24 22.54
C TYR A 406 -1.70 -9.28 22.79
N LYS A 407 -1.36 -10.55 23.06
CA LYS A 407 -2.32 -11.68 23.12
C LYS A 407 -3.58 -11.40 23.95
N ASP A 408 -3.42 -10.70 25.07
CA ASP A 408 -4.47 -10.36 26.04
C ASP A 408 -5.20 -9.04 25.70
N ASP A 409 -4.60 -8.19 24.87
CA ASP A 409 -5.10 -6.85 24.52
C ASP A 409 -5.74 -6.79 23.12
N ILE A 410 -5.46 -7.78 22.26
CA ILE A 410 -5.89 -7.81 20.86
C ILE A 410 -7.12 -8.72 20.69
N SER A 411 -8.21 -8.15 20.19
CA SER A 411 -9.42 -8.92 19.86
C SER A 411 -9.17 -9.89 18.69
N ASP A 412 -9.94 -10.98 18.61
CA ASP A 412 -9.82 -11.95 17.50
C ASP A 412 -10.06 -11.34 16.12
N TYR A 413 -10.93 -10.33 16.03
CA TYR A 413 -11.10 -9.54 14.80
C TYR A 413 -9.77 -8.93 14.33
N HIS A 414 -9.09 -8.17 15.20
CA HIS A 414 -7.80 -7.55 14.89
C HIS A 414 -6.65 -8.57 14.74
N LYS A 415 -6.70 -9.73 15.41
CA LYS A 415 -5.76 -10.84 15.15
C LYS A 415 -5.86 -11.31 13.70
N SER A 416 -7.08 -11.42 13.17
CA SER A 416 -7.34 -11.88 11.80
C SER A 416 -6.92 -10.89 10.72
N LEU A 417 -6.82 -9.59 11.03
CA LEU A 417 -6.45 -8.57 10.06
C LEU A 417 -4.97 -8.62 9.71
N LEU A 418 -4.64 -8.52 8.43
CA LEU A 418 -3.27 -8.43 7.95
C LEU A 418 -2.60 -7.16 8.47
N PHE A 419 -3.29 -6.02 8.42
CA PHE A 419 -2.77 -4.73 8.84
C PHE A 419 -3.53 -4.16 10.04
N ILE A 420 -2.78 -3.75 11.06
CA ILE A 420 -3.31 -3.11 12.26
C ILE A 420 -2.44 -1.91 12.65
N LYS A 421 -2.98 -1.02 13.47
CA LYS A 421 -2.23 0.04 14.13
C LYS A 421 -2.19 -0.22 15.62
N LEU A 422 -0.98 -0.19 16.18
CA LEU A 422 -0.73 -0.31 17.61
C LEU A 422 -0.93 1.04 18.33
N PRO A 423 -1.43 1.01 19.58
CA PRO A 423 -1.69 2.23 20.35
C PRO A 423 -0.39 2.90 20.80
N ILE A 424 -0.36 4.24 20.74
CA ILE A 424 0.76 5.06 21.21
C ILE A 424 0.29 5.77 22.48
N LYS A 425 0.81 5.36 23.65
CA LYS A 425 0.34 5.76 24.99
C LYS A 425 0.26 7.29 25.22
N ARG A 426 0.98 8.09 24.43
CA ARG A 426 1.03 9.57 24.55
C ARG A 426 -0.26 10.29 24.16
N PHE A 427 -1.20 9.63 23.49
CA PHE A 427 -2.46 10.22 23.05
C PHE A 427 -3.65 9.53 23.73
N LEU A 428 -4.25 10.20 24.72
CA LEU A 428 -5.41 9.73 25.52
C LEU A 428 -6.62 9.24 24.70
N SER A 429 -6.74 9.65 23.44
CA SER A 429 -7.93 9.39 22.61
C SER A 429 -7.92 8.09 21.81
N ILE A 430 -6.79 7.38 21.66
CA ILE A 430 -6.73 6.08 20.94
C ILE A 430 -5.73 5.15 21.66
N ASN A 431 -6.16 4.59 22.78
CA ASN A 431 -5.38 3.61 23.55
C ASN A 431 -5.70 2.15 23.16
N LYS A 432 -6.30 1.93 21.99
CA LYS A 432 -6.68 0.61 21.49
C LYS A 432 -6.04 0.33 20.13
N ILE A 433 -5.86 -0.96 19.82
CA ILE A 433 -5.48 -1.42 18.48
C ILE A 433 -6.62 -1.09 17.51
N THR A 434 -6.29 -0.58 16.33
CA THR A 434 -7.28 -0.21 15.30
C THR A 434 -6.91 -0.74 13.93
N GLU A 435 -7.87 -0.75 13.01
CA GLU A 435 -7.61 -0.86 11.58
C GLU A 435 -6.69 0.26 11.09
N ILE A 436 -5.99 0.02 9.97
CA ILE A 436 -5.34 1.08 9.21
C ILE A 436 -6.36 1.84 8.33
N ASP A 437 -6.07 3.09 8.00
CA ASP A 437 -6.93 3.94 7.17
C ASP A 437 -6.11 4.93 6.33
N SER A 438 -6.79 5.74 5.51
CA SER A 438 -6.13 6.70 4.62
C SER A 438 -5.38 7.80 5.36
N VAL A 439 -5.86 8.19 6.54
CA VAL A 439 -5.21 9.23 7.35
C VAL A 439 -3.85 8.75 7.83
N LEU A 440 -3.71 7.45 8.09
CA LEU A 440 -2.42 6.85 8.44
C LEU A 440 -1.45 6.80 7.27
N PHE A 441 -1.92 6.52 6.05
CA PHE A 441 -1.08 6.62 4.85
C PHE A 441 -0.61 8.06 4.59
N ASP A 442 -1.47 9.05 4.76
CA ASP A 442 -1.11 10.48 4.61
C ASP A 442 -0.05 10.89 5.63
N LYS A 443 -0.28 10.58 6.92
CA LYS A 443 0.68 10.83 8.00
C LYS A 443 2.00 10.10 7.78
N PHE A 444 1.95 8.87 7.25
CA PHE A 444 3.16 8.14 6.88
C PHE A 444 3.93 8.89 5.79
N ASN A 445 3.28 9.35 4.71
CA ASN A 445 3.95 10.04 3.63
C ASN A 445 4.61 11.35 4.10
N GLU A 446 3.92 12.12 4.96
CA GLU A 446 4.46 13.32 5.59
C GLU A 446 5.69 13.01 6.46
N LYS A 447 5.58 11.98 7.30
CA LYS A 447 6.64 11.55 8.20
C LYS A 447 7.85 11.02 7.43
N TYR A 448 7.62 10.20 6.40
CA TYR A 448 8.64 9.67 5.50
C TYR A 448 9.44 10.81 4.86
N LYS A 449 8.74 11.81 4.28
CA LYS A 449 9.39 12.98 3.69
C LYS A 449 10.22 13.76 4.72
N SER A 450 9.71 13.89 5.94
CA SER A 450 10.42 14.59 7.01
C SER A 450 11.70 13.87 7.45
N ILE A 451 11.66 12.54 7.54
CA ILE A 451 12.78 11.68 7.96
C ILE A 451 13.83 11.59 6.86
N PHE A 452 13.44 11.12 5.67
CA PHE A 452 14.39 10.73 4.62
C PHE A 452 14.70 11.87 3.64
N LYS A 453 14.04 13.03 3.79
CA LYS A 453 14.15 14.19 2.90
C LYS A 453 13.76 13.91 1.43
N VAL A 454 13.17 12.75 1.17
CA VAL A 454 12.66 12.32 -0.13
C VAL A 454 11.19 11.92 -0.03
N THR A 455 10.42 12.10 -1.11
CA THR A 455 9.01 11.70 -1.15
C THR A 455 8.86 10.21 -1.39
N THR A 456 7.99 9.55 -0.63
CA THR A 456 7.57 8.17 -0.92
C THR A 456 6.62 8.12 -2.12
N ALA A 457 6.54 6.97 -2.79
CA ALA A 457 5.55 6.74 -3.83
C ALA A 457 4.12 6.76 -3.24
N THR A 458 3.22 7.49 -3.88
CA THR A 458 1.81 7.50 -3.53
C THR A 458 1.17 6.14 -3.87
N ASN A 459 0.14 5.74 -3.12
CA ASN A 459 -0.54 4.47 -3.38
C ASN A 459 -1.14 4.42 -4.80
N ARG A 460 -1.49 5.59 -5.35
CA ARG A 460 -1.95 5.74 -6.74
C ARG A 460 -0.83 5.51 -7.75
N GLU A 461 0.37 6.04 -7.52
CA GLU A 461 1.54 5.79 -8.38
C GLU A 461 1.92 4.32 -8.36
N LEU A 462 1.92 3.69 -7.19
CA LEU A 462 2.20 2.25 -7.01
C LEU A 462 1.18 1.38 -7.76
N ARG A 463 -0.13 1.65 -7.59
CA ARG A 463 -1.18 0.92 -8.30
C ARG A 463 -1.14 1.15 -9.81
N LYS A 464 -0.83 2.38 -10.25
CA LYS A 464 -0.63 2.68 -11.67
C LYS A 464 0.53 1.85 -12.23
N ASN A 465 1.63 1.73 -11.51
CA ASN A 465 2.78 0.93 -11.92
C ASN A 465 2.40 -0.53 -12.25
N VAL A 466 1.67 -1.19 -11.34
CA VAL A 466 1.21 -2.58 -11.54
C VAL A 466 0.30 -2.71 -12.76
N ALA A 467 -0.62 -1.75 -12.95
CA ALA A 467 -1.49 -1.71 -14.11
C ALA A 467 -0.70 -1.74 -15.43
N ASN A 468 0.36 -0.94 -15.49
CA ASN A 468 1.17 -0.79 -16.69
C ASN A 468 1.98 -2.06 -16.98
N ASN A 469 2.61 -2.63 -15.95
CA ASN A 469 3.41 -3.83 -16.10
C ASN A 469 2.57 -5.01 -16.57
N TYR A 470 1.37 -5.16 -16.00
CA TYR A 470 0.45 -6.23 -16.38
C TYR A 470 -0.08 -6.04 -17.80
N LEU A 471 -0.40 -4.80 -18.19
CA LEU A 471 -0.82 -4.49 -19.56
C LEU A 471 0.30 -4.74 -20.57
N ASN A 472 1.52 -4.30 -20.29
CA ASN A 472 2.66 -4.46 -21.20
C ASN A 472 3.08 -5.93 -21.37
N SER A 473 2.88 -6.76 -20.33
CA SER A 473 3.20 -8.19 -20.37
C SER A 473 2.09 -9.03 -21.00
N THR A 474 0.83 -8.65 -20.85
CA THR A 474 -0.33 -9.41 -21.36
C THR A 474 -0.91 -8.87 -22.66
N ASN A 475 -0.53 -7.64 -23.05
CA ASN A 475 -1.13 -6.84 -24.11
C ASN A 475 -2.68 -6.77 -24.05
N SER A 476 -3.27 -6.97 -22.87
CA SER A 476 -4.71 -7.12 -22.69
C SER A 476 -5.25 -6.14 -21.63
N LEU A 477 -6.08 -5.21 -22.11
CA LEU A 477 -6.81 -4.26 -21.26
C LEU A 477 -7.83 -4.97 -20.37
N ILE A 478 -8.40 -6.08 -20.83
CA ILE A 478 -9.39 -6.87 -20.09
C ILE A 478 -8.70 -7.58 -18.92
N LEU A 479 -7.58 -8.28 -19.16
CA LEU A 479 -6.84 -8.98 -18.12
C LEU A 479 -6.28 -8.00 -17.08
N THR A 480 -5.79 -6.84 -17.53
CA THR A 480 -5.36 -5.74 -16.65
C THR A 480 -6.51 -5.16 -15.81
N SER A 481 -7.70 -5.02 -16.41
CA SER A 481 -8.91 -4.56 -15.69
C SER A 481 -9.32 -5.53 -14.59
N VAL A 482 -9.31 -6.83 -14.91
CA VAL A 482 -9.57 -7.93 -13.96
C VAL A 482 -8.55 -7.91 -12.83
N LYS A 483 -7.25 -7.82 -13.14
CA LYS A 483 -6.17 -7.76 -12.15
C LYS A 483 -6.34 -6.62 -11.16
N LEU A 484 -6.77 -5.45 -11.64
CA LEU A 484 -6.93 -4.27 -10.79
C LEU A 484 -8.31 -4.22 -10.11
N GLY A 485 -9.29 -5.01 -10.56
CA GLY A 485 -10.68 -4.89 -10.13
C GLY A 485 -11.34 -3.58 -10.61
N ASN A 486 -10.97 -3.11 -11.81
CA ASN A 486 -11.54 -1.93 -12.48
C ASN A 486 -12.36 -2.33 -13.73
N THR A 487 -13.14 -1.42 -14.31
CA THR A 487 -13.78 -1.62 -15.63
C THR A 487 -12.88 -1.15 -16.79
N PRO A 488 -12.90 -1.79 -17.97
CA PRO A 488 -12.02 -1.50 -19.12
C PRO A 488 -11.96 -0.02 -19.54
N LYS A 489 -13.09 0.70 -19.50
CA LYS A 489 -13.20 2.14 -19.85
C LYS A 489 -12.26 3.09 -19.08
N ILE A 490 -11.69 2.67 -17.95
CA ILE A 490 -10.81 3.51 -17.11
C ILE A 490 -9.33 3.42 -17.57
N LEU A 491 -8.94 2.33 -18.25
CA LEU A 491 -7.55 2.05 -18.63
C LEU A 491 -7.10 2.78 -19.91
N ASP A 492 -8.01 3.05 -20.86
CA ASP A 492 -7.73 3.80 -22.09
C ASP A 492 -7.13 5.21 -21.86
N LYS A 493 -7.39 5.81 -20.69
CA LYS A 493 -7.00 7.19 -20.39
C LYS A 493 -5.52 7.39 -20.02
N PHE A 494 -4.69 6.34 -19.93
CA PHE A 494 -3.46 6.41 -19.13
C PHE A 494 -2.12 5.98 -19.77
N TYR A 495 -1.94 5.77 -21.08
CA TYR A 495 -0.66 5.17 -21.55
C TYR A 495 0.10 5.87 -22.69
N SER A 496 1.42 5.99 -22.44
CA SER A 496 2.57 6.22 -23.34
C SER A 496 3.80 6.51 -22.45
N ASP A 497 4.62 5.51 -22.07
CA ASP A 497 5.96 5.78 -21.49
C ASP A 497 6.85 4.53 -21.43
N ALA A 498 8.13 4.69 -21.79
CA ALA A 498 9.13 3.62 -21.99
C ALA A 498 9.94 3.23 -20.73
N SER A 499 9.92 4.04 -19.67
CA SER A 499 10.72 3.85 -18.42
C SER A 499 10.35 2.63 -17.57
N PHE A 500 9.26 1.93 -17.93
CA PHE A 500 8.68 0.87 -17.11
C PHE A 500 9.27 -0.53 -17.37
N LYS A 501 9.79 -0.79 -18.57
CA LYS A 501 10.45 -2.06 -18.89
C LYS A 501 11.77 -2.21 -18.12
N GLU A 502 12.49 -1.10 -17.95
CA GLU A 502 13.72 -1.02 -17.15
C GLU A 502 13.48 -1.31 -15.66
N MET A 503 12.30 -0.98 -15.13
CA MET A 503 11.98 -1.17 -13.71
C MET A 503 11.78 -2.64 -13.31
N ALA A 504 11.05 -3.41 -14.12
CA ALA A 504 10.87 -4.84 -13.86
C ALA A 504 12.21 -5.59 -13.90
N TYR A 505 13.11 -5.13 -14.79
CA TYR A 505 14.49 -5.62 -14.86
C TYR A 505 15.28 -5.25 -13.60
N GLN A 506 15.24 -4.00 -13.14
CA GLN A 506 16.01 -3.52 -11.97
C GLN A 506 15.54 -4.06 -10.60
N ILE A 507 14.27 -4.43 -10.46
CA ILE A 507 13.76 -5.10 -9.24
C ILE A 507 14.18 -6.57 -9.25
N THR A 508 14.09 -7.22 -10.41
CA THR A 508 14.60 -8.58 -10.62
C THR A 508 16.10 -8.61 -10.30
N ASP A 509 16.88 -7.73 -10.91
CA ASP A 509 18.32 -7.54 -10.69
C ASP A 509 18.69 -7.31 -9.21
N TYR A 510 17.92 -6.51 -8.47
CA TYR A 510 18.17 -6.32 -7.03
C TYR A 510 17.95 -7.60 -6.20
N PHE A 511 16.88 -8.35 -6.50
CA PHE A 511 16.65 -9.63 -5.83
C PHE A 511 17.69 -10.67 -6.23
N ASP A 512 18.10 -10.67 -7.49
CA ASP A 512 19.15 -11.54 -8.00
C ASP A 512 20.50 -11.18 -7.32
N HIS A 513 20.78 -9.90 -7.05
CA HIS A 513 21.93 -9.45 -6.25
C HIS A 513 21.85 -9.85 -4.78
N PHE A 514 20.67 -9.79 -4.15
CA PHE A 514 20.47 -10.24 -2.78
C PHE A 514 20.69 -11.76 -2.65
N GLU A 515 20.15 -12.54 -3.59
CA GLU A 515 20.39 -13.97 -3.69
C GLU A 515 21.87 -14.27 -3.94
N LYS A 516 22.52 -13.51 -4.84
CA LYS A 516 23.96 -13.62 -5.10
C LYS A 516 24.78 -13.45 -3.82
N ASN A 517 24.49 -12.46 -2.98
CA ASN A 517 25.21 -12.28 -1.71
C ASN A 517 25.05 -13.46 -0.73
N ILE A 518 23.90 -14.14 -0.74
CA ILE A 518 23.67 -15.34 0.09
C ILE A 518 24.43 -16.55 -0.47
N ILE A 519 24.53 -16.65 -1.79
CA ILE A 519 25.26 -17.71 -2.51
C ILE A 519 26.78 -17.57 -2.27
N LEU A 520 27.32 -16.35 -2.40
CA LEU A 520 28.76 -16.09 -2.30
C LEU A 520 29.35 -16.40 -0.92
N LYS A 521 28.57 -16.29 0.16
CA LYS A 521 29.03 -16.63 1.51
C LYS A 521 29.63 -18.04 1.60
N GLY A 522 29.07 -19.02 0.89
CA GLY A 522 29.50 -20.42 0.95
C GLY A 522 30.60 -20.82 -0.04
N ARG A 523 31.10 -19.90 -0.86
CA ARG A 523 31.96 -20.19 -2.02
C ARG A 523 33.28 -19.42 -1.93
N ASN A 524 34.30 -19.97 -2.59
CA ASN A 524 35.59 -19.30 -2.76
C ASN A 524 35.59 -18.35 -3.98
N ASN A 525 34.74 -18.61 -4.98
CA ASN A 525 34.58 -17.82 -6.19
C ASN A 525 33.23 -18.09 -6.90
N ASP A 526 32.96 -17.32 -7.96
CA ASP A 526 31.74 -17.37 -8.77
C ASP A 526 31.79 -18.44 -9.89
N ASN A 527 32.87 -19.21 -10.00
CA ASN A 527 33.02 -20.19 -11.08
C ASN A 527 32.09 -21.39 -10.88
N ILE A 528 31.65 -22.00 -11.98
CA ILE A 528 30.87 -23.24 -11.96
C ILE A 528 31.71 -24.35 -11.31
N ILE A 529 31.16 -24.97 -10.27
CA ILE A 529 31.82 -26.10 -9.58
C ILE A 529 31.35 -27.41 -10.23
N PRO A 530 32.25 -28.21 -10.84
CA PRO A 530 31.86 -29.40 -11.59
C PRO A 530 31.28 -30.51 -10.71
N VAL A 531 30.66 -31.50 -11.34
CA VAL A 531 30.24 -32.77 -10.71
C VAL A 531 30.71 -33.97 -11.54
N LYS A 532 30.87 -35.12 -10.89
CA LYS A 532 31.32 -36.36 -11.54
C LYS A 532 30.16 -37.06 -12.24
N PHE A 533 30.33 -37.43 -13.51
CA PHE A 533 29.29 -38.14 -14.27
C PHE A 533 29.39 -39.67 -14.21
N LYS A 534 30.56 -40.23 -13.90
CA LYS A 534 30.80 -41.68 -13.82
C LYS A 534 31.91 -42.00 -12.82
N SER A 535 31.81 -43.14 -12.15
CA SER A 535 32.89 -43.72 -11.32
C SER A 535 32.79 -45.25 -11.35
N LYS A 536 33.93 -45.96 -11.26
CA LYS A 536 34.01 -47.43 -11.41
C LYS A 536 33.32 -48.20 -10.28
N HIS A 537 33.11 -47.56 -9.13
CA HIS A 537 32.35 -48.13 -8.01
C HIS A 537 31.50 -47.02 -7.38
N THR A 538 30.18 -47.13 -7.51
CA THR A 538 29.24 -46.20 -6.87
C THR A 538 28.12 -46.94 -6.16
N LYS A 539 27.57 -46.32 -5.12
CA LYS A 539 26.31 -46.73 -4.50
C LYS A 539 25.22 -45.71 -4.84
N ASN A 540 24.05 -46.21 -5.21
CA ASN A 540 22.86 -45.39 -5.44
C ASN A 540 22.42 -44.68 -4.14
N THR A 541 21.93 -43.46 -4.25
CA THR A 541 21.46 -42.61 -3.16
C THR A 541 20.15 -41.92 -3.58
N VAL A 542 19.47 -41.29 -2.62
CA VAL A 542 18.19 -40.60 -2.88
C VAL A 542 18.31 -39.30 -3.70
N ILE A 543 19.52 -38.88 -4.05
CA ILE A 543 19.78 -37.71 -4.89
C ILE A 543 20.75 -37.97 -6.06
N GLY A 544 21.08 -39.23 -6.34
CA GLY A 544 22.10 -39.60 -7.35
C GLY A 544 22.96 -40.74 -6.86
N ASN A 545 24.29 -40.62 -6.97
CA ASN A 545 25.23 -41.69 -6.64
C ASN A 545 26.40 -41.21 -5.76
N CYS A 546 27.06 -42.15 -5.08
CA CYS A 546 28.20 -41.88 -4.21
C CYS A 546 29.39 -42.81 -4.52
N SER A 547 30.58 -42.23 -4.71
CA SER A 547 31.81 -42.98 -5.02
C SER A 547 32.59 -43.47 -3.80
N THR A 548 32.53 -42.77 -2.65
CA THR A 548 33.21 -43.14 -1.40
C THR A 548 32.47 -42.64 -0.14
N HIS A 549 32.59 -43.35 0.99
CA HIS A 549 31.87 -43.04 2.25
C HIS A 549 32.51 -41.97 3.15
N LEU A 550 33.54 -41.26 2.66
CA LEU A 550 34.19 -40.19 3.41
C LEU A 550 33.67 -38.83 2.91
N PRO A 551 32.86 -38.10 3.69
CA PRO A 551 32.33 -36.81 3.28
C PRO A 551 33.47 -35.78 3.24
N GLN A 552 33.75 -35.26 2.05
CA GLN A 552 34.75 -34.23 1.81
C GLN A 552 34.14 -33.12 0.96
N LEU A 553 34.41 -31.87 1.31
CA LEU A 553 33.89 -30.73 0.57
C LEU A 553 34.59 -30.63 -0.78
N ILE A 554 33.82 -30.50 -1.86
CA ILE A 554 34.39 -30.30 -3.19
C ILE A 554 35.13 -28.96 -3.26
N SER A 555 36.24 -28.94 -4.00
CA SER A 555 37.01 -27.73 -4.23
C SER A 555 36.13 -26.63 -4.86
N GLY A 556 36.15 -25.44 -4.25
CA GLY A 556 35.34 -24.29 -4.67
C GLY A 556 34.35 -23.80 -3.61
N PHE A 557 33.97 -24.65 -2.64
CA PHE A 557 33.21 -24.24 -1.46
C PHE A 557 34.13 -23.97 -0.25
N ASN A 558 33.60 -23.25 0.75
CA ASN A 558 34.33 -22.88 1.96
C ASN A 558 33.65 -23.42 3.25
N LYS A 559 34.21 -23.07 4.41
CA LYS A 559 33.75 -23.56 5.74
C LYS A 559 32.38 -23.03 6.19
N GLU A 560 31.78 -22.08 5.48
CA GLU A 560 30.43 -21.55 5.77
C GLU A 560 29.32 -22.49 5.25
N ILE A 561 29.66 -23.48 4.43
CA ILE A 561 28.74 -24.59 4.14
C ILE A 561 28.62 -25.46 5.40
N THR A 562 27.38 -25.72 5.82
CA THR A 562 27.05 -26.56 6.97
C THR A 562 27.77 -27.91 6.90
N THR A 563 28.03 -28.53 8.06
CA THR A 563 28.72 -29.82 8.17
C THR A 563 28.16 -30.87 7.21
N LEU A 564 29.05 -31.49 6.44
CA LEU A 564 28.70 -32.56 5.50
C LEU A 564 28.32 -33.82 6.27
N GLU A 565 27.06 -34.23 6.16
CA GLU A 565 26.52 -35.38 6.86
C GLU A 565 25.95 -36.37 5.84
N CYS A 566 26.53 -37.57 5.73
CA CYS A 566 26.06 -38.59 4.78
C CYS A 566 24.58 -38.98 4.98
N LYS A 567 24.02 -38.73 6.18
CA LYS A 567 22.59 -38.95 6.49
C LYS A 567 21.68 -37.85 5.96
N ASN A 568 22.22 -36.68 5.60
CA ASN A 568 21.48 -35.56 5.01
C ASN A 568 21.72 -35.52 3.50
N PRO A 569 20.76 -35.95 2.67
CA PRO A 569 20.93 -36.01 1.22
C PRO A 569 21.33 -34.67 0.59
N LYS A 570 20.85 -33.55 1.15
CA LYS A 570 21.12 -32.20 0.63
C LYS A 570 22.60 -31.83 0.72
N SER A 571 23.30 -32.35 1.73
CA SER A 571 24.73 -32.08 1.94
C SER A 571 25.62 -32.76 0.87
N CYS A 572 25.13 -33.85 0.27
CA CYS A 572 25.87 -34.58 -0.76
C CYS A 572 26.13 -33.74 -2.02
N LEU A 573 25.28 -32.75 -2.32
CA LEU A 573 25.46 -31.83 -3.47
C LEU A 573 26.73 -30.95 -3.38
N PHE A 574 27.32 -30.86 -2.18
CA PHE A 574 28.56 -30.14 -1.89
C PHE A 574 29.75 -31.10 -1.65
N CYS A 575 29.54 -32.41 -1.79
CA CYS A 575 30.53 -33.43 -1.48
C CYS A 575 31.34 -33.83 -2.74
N GLU A 576 32.65 -33.97 -2.59
CA GLU A 576 33.59 -34.48 -3.60
C GLU A 576 33.24 -35.91 -4.07
N SER A 577 32.61 -36.70 -3.19
CA SER A 577 32.22 -38.10 -3.48
C SER A 577 30.95 -38.22 -4.31
N TYR A 578 30.21 -37.12 -4.52
CA TYR A 578 28.93 -37.13 -5.23
C TYR A 578 29.12 -37.36 -6.74
N VAL A 579 28.31 -38.26 -7.28
CA VAL A 579 28.29 -38.65 -8.69
C VAL A 579 26.85 -38.56 -9.17
N ILE A 580 26.63 -38.03 -10.36
CA ILE A 580 25.31 -38.03 -11.00
C ILE A 580 25.39 -38.76 -12.34
N PHE A 581 24.59 -39.80 -12.51
CA PHE A 581 24.47 -40.46 -13.81
C PHE A 581 23.53 -39.67 -14.70
N LEU A 582 23.88 -39.55 -15.98
CA LEU A 582 23.09 -38.80 -16.95
C LEU A 582 21.91 -39.60 -17.49
N ASN A 583 21.15 -40.21 -16.58
CA ASN A 583 19.95 -40.98 -16.87
C ASN A 583 18.73 -40.27 -16.28
N GLU A 584 17.54 -40.71 -16.69
CA GLU A 584 16.29 -40.10 -16.27
C GLU A 584 16.06 -40.20 -14.75
N GLU A 585 16.45 -41.33 -14.13
CA GLU A 585 16.29 -41.58 -12.69
C GLU A 585 17.04 -40.55 -11.83
N ASP A 586 18.34 -40.37 -12.07
CA ASP A 586 19.16 -39.44 -11.28
C ASP A 586 18.78 -37.97 -11.54
N LEU A 587 18.45 -37.62 -12.79
CA LEU A 587 17.94 -36.29 -13.13
C LEU A 587 16.61 -36.02 -12.40
N ARG A 588 15.70 -37.00 -12.38
CA ARG A 588 14.41 -36.89 -11.70
C ARG A 588 14.58 -36.76 -10.18
N LYS A 589 15.50 -37.50 -9.55
CA LYS A 589 15.83 -37.32 -8.11
C LYS A 589 16.28 -35.90 -7.79
N LEU A 590 17.19 -35.36 -8.60
CA LEU A 590 17.74 -34.01 -8.40
C LEU A 590 16.66 -32.92 -8.56
N ILE A 591 15.85 -33.03 -9.62
CA ILE A 591 14.75 -32.09 -9.91
C ILE A 591 13.62 -32.22 -8.87
N SER A 592 13.33 -33.43 -8.40
CA SER A 592 12.35 -33.68 -7.34
C SER A 592 12.79 -33.02 -6.02
N LEU A 593 14.06 -33.11 -5.64
CA LEU A 593 14.57 -32.39 -4.46
C LEU A 593 14.40 -30.88 -4.63
N LYS A 594 14.69 -30.31 -5.81
CA LYS A 594 14.47 -28.88 -6.07
C LYS A 594 13.00 -28.50 -5.87
N PHE A 595 12.08 -29.30 -6.43
CA PHE A 595 10.64 -29.11 -6.26
C PHE A 595 10.22 -29.13 -4.79
N ILE A 596 10.66 -30.13 -4.01
CA ILE A 596 10.39 -30.24 -2.57
C ILE A 596 10.93 -29.03 -1.80
N LEU A 597 12.15 -28.61 -2.12
CA LEU A 597 12.74 -27.43 -1.50
C LEU A 597 11.90 -26.20 -1.81
N GLU A 598 11.51 -25.97 -3.06
CA GLU A 598 10.65 -24.85 -3.47
C GLU A 598 9.24 -24.88 -2.85
N PHE A 599 8.72 -26.08 -2.63
CA PHE A 599 7.45 -26.36 -1.95
C PHE A 599 7.51 -25.96 -0.46
N ASN A 600 8.57 -26.34 0.27
CA ASN A 600 8.69 -26.08 1.71
C ASN A 600 8.65 -24.58 2.04
N ASN A 601 7.80 -24.18 3.00
CA ASN A 601 7.52 -22.79 3.29
C ASN A 601 8.55 -22.06 4.17
N GLN A 602 9.55 -22.72 4.74
CA GLN A 602 10.61 -22.02 5.47
C GLN A 602 11.71 -21.54 4.50
N ILE A 603 12.02 -20.24 4.51
CA ILE A 603 13.16 -19.69 3.76
C ILE A 603 14.33 -19.62 4.75
N LYS A 604 15.26 -20.56 4.60
CA LYS A 604 16.56 -20.54 5.27
C LYS A 604 17.62 -20.22 4.22
N GLU A 605 18.67 -19.46 4.58
CA GLU A 605 19.77 -19.14 3.64
C GLU A 605 20.35 -20.42 3.00
N GLU A 606 20.42 -21.51 3.75
CA GLU A 606 20.82 -22.85 3.31
C GLU A 606 19.98 -23.36 2.12
N LYS A 607 18.66 -23.19 2.16
CA LYS A 607 17.75 -23.62 1.09
C LYS A 607 18.03 -22.89 -0.21
N ILE A 608 18.29 -21.58 -0.15
CA ILE A 608 18.63 -20.76 -1.34
C ILE A 608 19.92 -21.29 -1.97
N ARG A 609 20.93 -21.60 -1.15
CA ARG A 609 22.21 -22.19 -1.62
C ARG A 609 22.02 -23.56 -2.26
N ILE A 610 21.17 -24.42 -1.69
CA ILE A 610 20.91 -25.75 -2.24
C ILE A 610 20.19 -25.67 -3.58
N ILE A 611 19.14 -24.83 -3.71
CA ILE A 611 18.43 -24.64 -4.98
C ILE A 611 19.40 -24.12 -6.05
N TYR A 612 20.21 -23.12 -5.72
CA TYR A 612 21.23 -22.61 -6.63
C TYR A 612 22.23 -23.69 -7.05
N ARG A 613 22.68 -24.54 -6.12
CA ARG A 613 23.58 -25.64 -6.42
C ARG A 613 22.95 -26.66 -7.37
N ILE A 614 21.66 -26.96 -7.21
CA ILE A 614 20.95 -27.85 -8.14
C ILE A 614 20.91 -27.23 -9.55
N ASP A 615 20.58 -25.95 -9.66
CA ASP A 615 20.57 -25.24 -10.96
C ASP A 615 21.95 -25.20 -11.60
N GLU A 616 22.99 -24.99 -10.81
CA GLU A 616 24.37 -25.05 -11.26
C GLU A 616 24.75 -26.43 -11.81
N ILE A 617 24.34 -27.51 -11.12
CA ILE A 617 24.58 -28.89 -11.58
C ILE A 617 23.85 -29.16 -12.90
N LEU A 618 22.57 -28.75 -13.01
CA LEU A 618 21.80 -28.92 -14.24
C LEU A 618 22.39 -28.13 -15.41
N ASN A 619 22.82 -26.90 -15.17
CA ASN A 619 23.51 -26.09 -16.18
C ASN A 619 24.82 -26.73 -16.61
N PHE A 620 25.63 -27.22 -15.66
CA PHE A 620 26.86 -27.95 -15.97
C PHE A 620 26.59 -29.21 -16.82
N ILE A 621 25.49 -29.94 -16.55
CA ILE A 621 25.07 -31.08 -17.38
C ILE A 621 24.71 -30.63 -18.79
N ILE A 622 23.90 -29.57 -18.95
CA ILE A 622 23.47 -29.05 -20.25
C ILE A 622 24.66 -28.52 -21.06
N GLU A 623 25.60 -27.83 -20.43
CA GLU A 623 26.80 -27.31 -21.09
C GLU A 623 27.73 -28.41 -21.60
N ASN A 624 27.83 -29.52 -20.86
CA ASN A 624 28.67 -30.65 -21.26
C ASN A 624 27.93 -31.69 -22.12
N ASN A 625 26.59 -31.65 -22.17
CA ASN A 625 25.73 -32.63 -22.86
C ASN A 625 24.45 -31.93 -23.38
N HIS A 626 24.59 -31.13 -24.44
CA HIS A 626 23.49 -30.31 -24.97
C HIS A 626 22.23 -31.10 -25.36
N ASN A 627 22.39 -32.37 -25.75
CA ASN A 627 21.30 -33.30 -26.08
C ASN A 627 20.37 -33.62 -24.91
N LEU A 628 20.78 -33.40 -23.66
CA LEU A 628 19.95 -33.64 -22.47
C LEU A 628 19.05 -32.47 -22.11
N LYS A 629 19.15 -31.33 -22.80
CA LYS A 629 18.36 -30.13 -22.49
C LYS A 629 16.85 -30.39 -22.57
N GLU A 630 16.39 -31.02 -23.64
CA GLU A 630 14.97 -31.34 -23.83
C GLU A 630 14.49 -32.35 -22.78
N THR A 631 15.31 -33.37 -22.48
CA THR A 631 15.04 -34.35 -21.43
C THR A 631 14.89 -33.69 -20.05
N ILE A 632 15.80 -32.78 -19.68
CA ILE A 632 15.73 -32.04 -18.42
C ILE A 632 14.48 -31.16 -18.35
N ILE A 633 14.12 -30.49 -19.46
CA ILE A 633 12.90 -29.69 -19.54
C ILE A 633 11.67 -30.59 -19.33
N LYS A 634 11.59 -31.71 -20.05
CA LYS A 634 10.51 -32.68 -19.93
C LYS A 634 10.37 -33.23 -18.50
N ILE A 635 11.46 -33.70 -17.89
CA ILE A 635 11.45 -34.19 -16.50
C ILE A 635 11.04 -33.07 -15.53
N THR A 636 11.46 -31.83 -15.79
CA THR A 636 11.06 -30.67 -14.97
C THR A 636 9.56 -30.43 -15.07
N GLU A 637 8.98 -30.49 -16.27
CA GLU A 637 7.53 -30.37 -16.47
C GLU A 637 6.77 -31.49 -15.75
N GLU A 638 7.20 -32.75 -15.92
CA GLU A 638 6.59 -33.91 -15.25
C GLU A 638 6.69 -33.84 -13.71
N VAL A 639 7.85 -33.47 -13.16
CA VAL A 639 8.01 -33.29 -11.71
C VAL A 639 7.10 -32.16 -11.20
N ASN A 640 6.95 -31.08 -11.97
CA ASN A 640 6.03 -29.99 -11.64
C ASN A 640 4.54 -30.42 -11.69
N GLU A 641 4.21 -31.42 -12.51
CA GLU A 641 2.88 -32.05 -12.58
C GLU A 641 2.65 -33.08 -11.47
N GLY A 642 3.65 -33.36 -10.64
CA GLY A 642 3.56 -34.28 -9.49
C GLY A 642 4.23 -35.63 -9.72
N PHE A 643 4.92 -35.84 -10.85
CA PHE A 643 5.65 -37.08 -11.14
C PHE A 643 7.08 -37.04 -10.57
N LEU A 644 7.18 -36.99 -9.23
CA LEU A 644 8.43 -37.01 -8.49
C LEU A 644 9.07 -38.40 -8.47
N ASP A 645 10.37 -38.45 -8.17
CA ASP A 645 11.02 -39.68 -7.71
C ASP A 645 10.33 -40.25 -6.46
N GLU A 646 10.26 -41.58 -6.34
CA GLU A 646 9.50 -42.28 -5.32
C GLU A 646 9.82 -41.81 -3.89
N TYR A 647 11.10 -41.62 -3.56
CA TYR A 647 11.51 -41.16 -2.24
C TYR A 647 10.98 -39.76 -1.94
N TRP A 648 11.09 -38.85 -2.92
CA TRP A 648 10.65 -37.45 -2.76
C TRP A 648 9.13 -37.31 -2.83
N ASN A 649 8.44 -38.16 -3.57
CA ASN A 649 6.99 -38.23 -3.57
C ASN A 649 6.45 -38.62 -2.19
N ASN A 650 7.05 -39.65 -1.56
CA ASN A 650 6.70 -40.03 -0.19
C ASN A 650 7.00 -38.91 0.81
N HIS A 651 8.10 -38.18 0.62
CA HIS A 651 8.42 -37.02 1.44
C HIS A 651 7.44 -35.85 1.24
N LEU A 652 6.97 -35.62 0.01
CA LEU A 652 5.94 -34.62 -0.31
C LEU A 652 4.62 -34.96 0.39
N ASN A 653 4.19 -36.21 0.30
CA ASN A 653 2.96 -36.68 0.94
C ASN A 653 3.01 -36.49 2.46
N MET A 654 4.14 -36.85 3.10
CA MET A 654 4.34 -36.59 4.54
C MET A 654 4.28 -35.09 4.86
N LEU A 655 4.88 -34.22 4.04
CA LEU A 655 4.83 -32.76 4.25
C LEU A 655 3.40 -32.22 4.08
N ILE A 656 2.63 -32.74 3.13
CA ILE A 656 1.23 -32.37 2.91
C ILE A 656 0.36 -32.83 4.09
N GLU A 657 0.55 -34.06 4.57
CA GLU A 657 -0.15 -34.59 5.75
C GLU A 657 0.14 -33.74 7.00
N MET A 658 1.40 -33.32 7.19
CA MET A 658 1.80 -32.44 8.29
C MET A 658 1.27 -31.00 8.19
N GLU A 659 1.01 -30.47 6.99
CA GLU A 659 0.38 -29.16 6.79
C GLU A 659 -1.16 -29.22 6.88
N SER A 660 -1.75 -30.42 6.84
CA SER A 660 -3.21 -30.67 6.95
C SER A 660 -3.72 -30.89 8.38
N ILE A 661 -2.81 -30.93 9.37
CA ILE A 661 -3.07 -30.93 10.82
C ILE A 661 -2.76 -29.53 11.37
#